data_AF-H8MGM8-F1
#
_entry.id   AF-H8MGM8-F1
#
_cell.length_a   1.000
_cell.length_b   1.000
_cell.length_c   1.000
_cell.angle_alpha   90.00
_cell.angle_beta   90.00
_cell.angle_gamma   90.00
#
_symmetry.space_group_name_H-M   'P 1'
#
loop_
_entity.id
_entity.type
_entity.pdbx_description
1 polymer ?
#
loop_
_entity_poly.entity_id
_entity_poly.type
_entity_poly.pdbx_seq_one_letter_code
_entity_poly.pdbx_strand_id
1 'polypeptide(L)'
;MDGGIPASSKFRHAIEFGSGDALRNVIPLPPAEAALDDSGYSLHGSGPTAITCAVGQPDAVLGEVTRLSPTVVWVAPRQPLAEATESRTFPVYLACNGATIGPLNGAFIRTDMDVPNAPVGLQLVGVTLEQGRQILGFLSDALRQGVAVPAASALPVQDIITDAERIRSIFTAICAAGNKGVLRRQGRVVRMVLERFHSSSGQLEWRTEESIPDFGEPAYDIDVIGYNSAYRLRVETGRTEGDRLFTPLPEELFRIRHRWHRRVPAPEGVHARFHHPLWREQGLMRREVLDLSFSGLCMRCQPQDLLFPGLLPPLIELELGDGQRVSVRGEIRYVSSLRADGTVLCGLSVLPYSSDEARWVRFVSQTMSPATRTSEGLVDQLWDLFNRSGFFSLGGSTPAEFEELKQNFASLAKRAAEVPQLFCNAVWPSERGIEATLSFTKPYRNAWLGHQVAKRPGRPPEGLKEAGAIMRDLYLRTFEHPQSDPDFHWVVAYVEALNPWINKAHVKYAQRQMEAGSSLAYTRKIQKMKAFSNELTGRVHPYTVGPATASELSLLAATIAQQFPECYVQSLDLTRDRLDMGPVTAKWKSFGMERERTVLVARRDGVPHAAAVVELGQLGANLFRLLDNTRLFSLLGDGPRAYSALLDAARRWYAARNRPSFLYLREDEGGDYVQECGLHDGPDPYLWIISAKLVPDFLEHISELTIGRRGAHSR
;
A
#
# COMPACT_ATOMS: atom_id res chain seq x y z
N MET A 1 -48.57 29.84 -11.88
CA MET A 1 -48.86 30.36 -13.23
C MET A 1 -47.65 30.12 -14.10
N ASP A 2 -47.73 29.00 -14.81
CA ASP A 2 -47.26 28.70 -16.16
C ASP A 2 -46.08 29.47 -16.77
N GLY A 3 -45.12 28.69 -17.25
CA GLY A 3 -44.05 29.13 -18.13
C GLY A 3 -43.15 27.98 -18.56
N GLY A 4 -43.73 26.97 -19.23
CA GLY A 4 -42.99 25.86 -19.82
C GLY A 4 -42.13 26.28 -21.02
N ILE A 5 -41.04 25.54 -21.25
CA ILE A 5 -40.21 25.57 -22.46
C ILE A 5 -40.06 24.12 -22.95
N PRO A 6 -40.10 23.86 -24.27
CA PRO A 6 -40.72 22.66 -24.84
C PRO A 6 -39.77 21.45 -24.96
N ALA A 7 -40.38 20.26 -24.92
CA ALA A 7 -39.75 18.99 -25.19
C ALA A 7 -39.23 18.93 -26.64
N SER A 8 -37.90 18.83 -26.80
CA SER A 8 -37.31 18.36 -28.05
C SER A 8 -37.13 16.85 -27.97
N SER A 9 -37.79 16.16 -28.89
CA SER A 9 -38.02 14.72 -28.96
C SER A 9 -36.89 13.96 -29.68
N LYS A 10 -35.64 14.15 -29.26
CA LYS A 10 -34.51 13.35 -29.76
C LYS A 10 -33.54 13.06 -28.64
N PHE A 11 -33.76 11.96 -27.93
CA PHE A 11 -32.81 11.11 -27.17
C PHE A 11 -33.62 10.24 -26.19
N ARG A 12 -34.52 9.42 -26.73
CA ARG A 12 -34.98 8.19 -26.06
C ARG A 12 -34.37 7.03 -26.82
N HIS A 13 -33.19 6.61 -26.42
CA HIS A 13 -32.77 5.23 -26.59
C HIS A 13 -32.69 4.66 -25.19
N ALA A 14 -33.72 3.90 -24.82
CA ALA A 14 -33.63 2.94 -23.75
C ALA A 14 -32.54 1.94 -24.18
N ILE A 15 -31.39 1.99 -23.53
CA ILE A 15 -30.40 0.92 -23.64
C ILE A 15 -30.92 -0.16 -22.71
N GLU A 16 -31.70 -1.08 -23.26
CA GLU A 16 -31.89 -2.41 -22.66
C GLU A 16 -30.50 -3.05 -22.61
N PHE A 17 -29.92 -3.08 -21.41
CA PHE A 17 -28.70 -3.85 -21.17
C PHE A 17 -29.05 -5.33 -21.23
N GLY A 18 -28.87 -5.92 -22.42
CA GLY A 18 -28.83 -7.36 -22.58
C GLY A 18 -27.75 -7.95 -21.68
N SER A 19 -28.10 -9.02 -20.98
CA SER A 19 -27.29 -9.76 -20.00
C SER A 19 -25.98 -10.39 -20.55
N GLY A 20 -25.53 -9.99 -21.75
CA GLY A 20 -24.35 -10.52 -22.43
C GLY A 20 -23.08 -9.65 -22.36
N ASP A 21 -23.20 -8.34 -22.09
CA ASP A 21 -22.05 -7.41 -22.22
C ASP A 21 -21.18 -7.28 -20.96
N ALA A 22 -21.62 -7.80 -19.81
CA ALA A 22 -20.84 -7.80 -18.56
C ALA A 22 -19.68 -8.82 -18.55
N LEU A 23 -19.56 -9.67 -19.58
CA LEU A 23 -18.57 -10.75 -19.66
C LEU A 23 -17.33 -10.42 -20.52
N ARG A 24 -17.29 -9.28 -21.23
CA ARG A 24 -16.25 -9.03 -22.26
C ARG A 24 -15.11 -8.11 -21.86
N ASN A 25 -15.16 -7.45 -20.71
CA ASN A 25 -14.04 -6.65 -20.19
C ASN A 25 -13.37 -7.34 -18.99
N VAL A 26 -12.93 -8.58 -19.21
CA VAL A 26 -12.06 -9.31 -18.28
C VAL A 26 -10.61 -8.98 -18.66
N ILE A 27 -9.99 -8.02 -17.96
CA ILE A 27 -8.53 -8.06 -17.78
C ILE A 27 -8.24 -9.43 -17.14
N PRO A 28 -7.27 -10.22 -17.65
CA PRO A 28 -7.17 -11.63 -17.33
C PRO A 28 -7.15 -11.79 -15.81
N LEU A 29 -8.06 -12.63 -15.30
CA LEU A 29 -7.75 -13.35 -14.07
C LEU A 29 -6.33 -13.94 -14.24
N PRO A 30 -5.52 -14.08 -13.18
CA PRO A 30 -4.39 -15.01 -13.27
C PRO A 30 -4.92 -16.28 -13.94
N PRO A 31 -4.18 -16.89 -14.90
CA PRO A 31 -4.68 -18.03 -15.66
C PRO A 31 -5.35 -18.98 -14.69
N ALA A 32 -6.52 -19.53 -15.02
CA ALA A 32 -7.33 -20.34 -14.10
C ALA A 32 -6.48 -21.35 -13.31
N GLU A 33 -5.39 -21.81 -13.91
CA GLU A 33 -4.26 -22.57 -13.36
C GLU A 33 -3.61 -22.00 -12.08
N ALA A 34 -3.29 -20.70 -11.98
CA ALA A 34 -2.66 -20.10 -10.80
C ALA A 34 -3.62 -19.87 -9.63
N ALA A 35 -4.93 -19.79 -9.88
CA ALA A 35 -5.95 -19.72 -8.82
C ALA A 35 -6.26 -21.10 -8.20
N LEU A 36 -5.90 -22.19 -8.88
CA LEU A 36 -6.14 -23.57 -8.43
C LEU A 36 -5.06 -24.07 -7.45
N ASP A 37 -3.83 -23.52 -7.52
CA ASP A 37 -2.73 -23.91 -6.63
C ASP A 37 -2.92 -23.41 -5.18
N ASP A 38 -3.55 -22.25 -4.96
CA ASP A 38 -3.73 -21.65 -3.62
C ASP A 38 -5.12 -21.88 -2.99
N SER A 39 -5.97 -22.70 -3.62
CA SER A 39 -7.36 -22.92 -3.18
C SER A 39 -7.48 -24.01 -2.11
N GLY A 40 -8.32 -23.76 -1.09
CA GLY A 40 -8.69 -24.73 -0.08
C GLY A 40 -7.68 -24.90 1.05
N TYR A 41 -7.53 -26.13 1.50
CA TYR A 41 -6.71 -26.52 2.65
C TYR A 41 -5.63 -27.49 2.23
N SER A 42 -4.40 -27.25 2.69
CA SER A 42 -3.32 -28.23 2.68
C SER A 42 -3.57 -29.26 3.77
N LEU A 43 -3.44 -30.54 3.41
CA LEU A 43 -3.64 -31.68 4.29
C LEU A 43 -2.29 -32.36 4.59
N HIS A 44 -2.12 -32.76 5.85
CA HIS A 44 -0.89 -33.35 6.38
C HIS A 44 -1.16 -34.63 7.20
N GLY A 45 -2.39 -35.15 7.14
CA GLY A 45 -2.75 -36.41 7.80
C GLY A 45 -2.09 -37.61 7.13
N SER A 46 -1.80 -38.66 7.90
CA SER A 46 -1.19 -39.90 7.41
C SER A 46 -1.92 -41.11 7.97
N GLY A 47 -2.08 -42.17 7.18
CA GLY A 47 -2.73 -43.40 7.63
C GLY A 47 -4.22 -43.19 7.94
N PRO A 48 -4.73 -43.54 9.14
CA PRO A 48 -6.17 -43.47 9.45
C PRO A 48 -6.77 -42.05 9.35
N THR A 49 -5.97 -41.01 9.56
CA THR A 49 -6.40 -39.61 9.52
C THR A 49 -6.23 -38.96 8.14
N ALA A 50 -5.69 -39.69 7.16
CA ALA A 50 -5.54 -39.20 5.80
C ALA A 50 -6.88 -39.24 5.06
N ILE A 51 -7.20 -38.14 4.37
CA ILE A 51 -8.28 -38.17 3.38
C ILE A 51 -7.72 -38.85 2.13
N THR A 52 -8.44 -39.84 1.61
CA THR A 52 -8.05 -40.56 0.39
C THR A 52 -9.01 -40.23 -0.75
N CYS A 53 -8.50 -40.27 -1.98
CA CYS A 53 -9.28 -40.07 -3.19
C CYS A 53 -9.27 -41.35 -4.01
N ALA A 54 -10.45 -41.76 -4.47
CA ALA A 54 -10.65 -42.88 -5.39
C ALA A 54 -11.36 -42.40 -6.66
N VAL A 55 -11.04 -43.04 -7.80
CA VAL A 55 -11.54 -42.65 -9.13
C VAL A 55 -12.23 -43.84 -9.79
N GLY A 56 -13.39 -43.64 -10.40
CA GLY A 56 -14.16 -44.70 -11.05
C GLY A 56 -15.04 -45.46 -10.06
N GLN A 57 -14.43 -46.09 -9.05
CA GLN A 57 -15.12 -46.83 -7.99
C GLN A 57 -14.55 -46.47 -6.60
N PRO A 58 -15.32 -46.63 -5.51
CA PRO A 58 -14.89 -46.30 -4.15
C PRO A 58 -13.59 -47.02 -3.71
N ASP A 59 -13.39 -48.25 -4.17
CA ASP A 59 -12.24 -49.09 -3.78
C ASP A 59 -10.99 -48.82 -4.64
N ALA A 60 -11.12 -48.07 -5.74
CA ALA A 60 -10.04 -47.74 -6.66
C ALA A 60 -9.27 -46.50 -6.19
N VAL A 61 -8.60 -46.63 -5.03
CA VAL A 61 -7.87 -45.54 -4.37
C VAL A 61 -6.70 -45.07 -5.23
N LEU A 62 -6.80 -43.83 -5.71
CA LEU A 62 -5.73 -43.14 -6.42
C LEU A 62 -4.58 -42.79 -5.48
N GLY A 63 -4.90 -42.27 -4.29
CA GLY A 63 -3.89 -41.91 -3.30
C GLY A 63 -4.39 -41.02 -2.16
N GLU A 64 -3.45 -40.41 -1.45
CA GLU A 64 -3.72 -39.50 -0.33
C GLU A 64 -3.94 -38.07 -0.84
N VAL A 65 -4.97 -37.41 -0.32
CA VAL A 65 -5.31 -36.04 -0.69
C VAL A 65 -4.36 -35.09 0.04
N THR A 66 -3.61 -34.29 -0.71
CA THR A 66 -2.67 -33.30 -0.20
C THR A 66 -3.26 -31.90 -0.14
N ARG A 67 -4.27 -31.61 -0.97
CA ARG A 67 -5.10 -30.41 -0.86
C ARG A 67 -6.55 -30.69 -1.23
N LEU A 68 -7.46 -30.03 -0.53
CA LEU A 68 -8.89 -30.22 -0.75
C LEU A 68 -9.67 -28.91 -0.62
N SER A 69 -10.57 -28.70 -1.59
CA SER A 69 -11.66 -27.72 -1.56
C SER A 69 -12.90 -28.32 -2.23
N PRO A 70 -14.08 -27.68 -2.11
CA PRO A 70 -15.26 -28.05 -2.90
C PRO A 70 -15.10 -27.92 -4.42
N THR A 71 -14.00 -27.33 -4.92
CA THR A 71 -13.75 -27.16 -6.37
C THR A 71 -12.58 -27.99 -6.87
N VAL A 72 -11.66 -28.42 -6.00
CA VAL A 72 -10.41 -29.07 -6.39
C VAL A 72 -9.97 -30.12 -5.36
N VAL A 73 -9.43 -31.22 -5.85
CA VAL A 73 -8.73 -32.24 -5.07
C VAL A 73 -7.33 -32.42 -5.65
N TRP A 74 -6.31 -32.28 -4.82
CA TRP A 74 -4.94 -32.64 -5.17
C TRP A 74 -4.57 -33.94 -4.47
N VAL A 75 -4.03 -34.89 -5.22
CA VAL A 75 -3.75 -36.26 -4.74
C VAL A 75 -2.29 -36.58 -4.96
N ALA A 76 -1.61 -37.10 -3.95
CA ALA A 76 -0.34 -37.80 -4.10
C ALA A 76 -0.63 -39.26 -4.50
N PRO A 77 -0.42 -39.65 -5.76
CA PRO A 77 -0.84 -40.96 -6.23
C PRO A 77 0.06 -42.07 -5.65
N ARG A 78 -0.52 -43.24 -5.38
CA ARG A 78 0.22 -44.43 -4.88
C ARG A 78 0.93 -45.20 -6.01
N GLN A 79 0.48 -45.01 -7.24
CA GLN A 79 1.00 -45.67 -8.44
C GLN A 79 0.98 -44.68 -9.62
N PRO A 80 1.86 -44.85 -10.64
CA PRO A 80 1.81 -44.06 -11.87
C PRO A 80 0.46 -44.20 -12.56
N LEU A 81 -0.15 -43.09 -12.99
CA LEU A 81 -1.40 -43.08 -13.74
C LEU A 81 -1.18 -43.54 -15.20
N ALA A 82 -2.05 -44.42 -15.68
CA ALA A 82 -2.20 -44.69 -17.11
C ALA A 82 -2.98 -43.55 -17.80
N GLU A 83 -2.75 -43.34 -19.10
CA GLU A 83 -3.22 -42.21 -19.93
C GLU A 83 -4.54 -41.56 -19.48
N ALA A 84 -4.45 -40.31 -19.01
CA ALA A 84 -5.61 -39.49 -18.70
C ALA A 84 -6.22 -38.97 -20.00
N THR A 85 -7.41 -39.46 -20.38
CA THR A 85 -8.16 -38.91 -21.52
C THR A 85 -8.74 -37.54 -21.16
N GLU A 86 -8.31 -36.49 -21.87
CA GLU A 86 -8.58 -35.05 -21.63
C GLU A 86 -10.05 -34.58 -21.76
N SER A 87 -11.06 -35.46 -21.82
CA SER A 87 -12.42 -35.01 -22.21
C SER A 87 -13.62 -35.65 -21.51
N ARG A 88 -13.44 -36.53 -20.50
CA ARG A 88 -14.57 -37.10 -19.75
C ARG A 88 -14.48 -36.78 -18.27
N THR A 89 -15.59 -36.27 -17.72
CA THR A 89 -15.80 -36.31 -16.28
C THR A 89 -15.94 -37.75 -15.82
N PHE A 90 -15.46 -38.06 -14.63
CA PHE A 90 -15.52 -39.39 -14.03
C PHE A 90 -15.93 -39.30 -12.56
N PRO A 91 -16.50 -40.39 -12.00
CA PRO A 91 -16.87 -40.41 -10.59
C PRO A 91 -15.60 -40.39 -9.71
N VAL A 92 -15.60 -39.50 -8.73
CA VAL A 92 -14.59 -39.32 -7.69
C VAL A 92 -15.22 -39.59 -6.34
N TYR A 93 -14.50 -40.30 -5.48
CA TYR A 93 -14.90 -40.60 -4.11
C TYR A 93 -13.84 -40.10 -3.14
N LEU A 94 -14.25 -39.45 -2.06
CA LEU A 94 -13.37 -39.02 -0.98
C LEU A 94 -13.70 -39.81 0.28
N ALA A 95 -12.70 -40.42 0.91
CA ALA A 95 -12.91 -41.22 2.11
C ALA A 95 -11.99 -40.79 3.26
N CYS A 96 -12.54 -40.70 4.47
CA CYS A 96 -11.83 -40.38 5.70
C CYS A 96 -12.55 -41.02 6.90
N ASN A 97 -11.82 -41.64 7.84
CA ASN A 97 -12.38 -42.22 9.07
C ASN A 97 -13.64 -43.11 8.86
N GLY A 98 -13.67 -43.91 7.79
CA GLY A 98 -14.80 -44.81 7.49
C GLY A 98 -16.02 -44.14 6.84
N ALA A 99 -16.02 -42.82 6.66
CA ALA A 99 -17.03 -42.10 5.88
C ALA A 99 -16.55 -41.91 4.44
N THR A 100 -17.48 -42.01 3.48
CA THR A 100 -17.21 -41.81 2.04
C THR A 100 -18.17 -40.79 1.45
N ILE A 101 -17.64 -39.85 0.67
CA ILE A 101 -18.36 -38.84 -0.10
C ILE A 101 -18.26 -39.24 -1.58
N GLY A 102 -19.39 -39.34 -2.27
CA GLY A 102 -19.45 -39.53 -3.72
C GLY A 102 -20.69 -40.30 -4.20
N PRO A 103 -20.85 -40.48 -5.52
CA PRO A 103 -19.95 -40.02 -6.57
C PRO A 103 -19.97 -38.49 -6.74
N LEU A 104 -18.78 -37.88 -6.79
CA LEU A 104 -18.54 -36.52 -7.25
C LEU A 104 -18.11 -36.57 -8.73
N ASN A 105 -18.43 -35.57 -9.55
CA ASN A 105 -17.90 -35.52 -10.91
C ASN A 105 -16.54 -34.83 -10.90
N GLY A 106 -15.48 -35.53 -11.28
CA GLY A 106 -14.12 -34.99 -11.40
C GLY A 106 -13.65 -34.92 -12.84
N ALA A 107 -12.73 -34.00 -13.14
CA ALA A 107 -11.96 -33.93 -14.38
C ALA A 107 -10.48 -33.67 -14.05
N PHE A 108 -9.55 -34.27 -14.79
CA PHE A 108 -8.12 -34.00 -14.60
C PHE A 108 -7.78 -32.57 -15.07
N ILE A 109 -7.01 -31.84 -14.26
CA ILE A 109 -6.53 -30.47 -14.59
C ILE A 109 -5.01 -30.34 -14.58
N ARG A 110 -4.29 -31.24 -13.92
CA ARG A 110 -2.82 -31.26 -13.95
C ARG A 110 -2.31 -32.68 -13.75
N THR A 111 -1.53 -33.15 -14.71
CA THR A 111 -0.78 -34.40 -14.67
C THR A 111 0.60 -34.10 -15.20
N ASP A 112 1.57 -33.83 -14.31
CA ASP A 112 2.97 -33.73 -14.72
C ASP A 112 3.47 -35.17 -14.96
N MET A 113 3.17 -35.71 -16.15
CA MET A 113 3.32 -37.13 -16.47
C MET A 113 4.79 -37.58 -16.56
N ASP A 114 5.72 -36.63 -16.69
CA ASP A 114 7.16 -36.90 -16.81
C ASP A 114 7.84 -37.19 -15.46
N VAL A 115 7.15 -36.92 -14.34
CA VAL A 115 7.65 -37.19 -12.99
C VAL A 115 6.82 -38.31 -12.34
N PRO A 116 7.42 -39.50 -12.10
CA PRO A 116 6.74 -40.57 -11.37
C PRO A 116 6.23 -40.07 -10.01
N ASN A 117 4.94 -40.31 -9.74
CA ASN A 117 4.24 -39.88 -8.52
C ASN A 117 4.07 -38.36 -8.35
N ALA A 118 4.09 -37.58 -9.43
CA ALA A 118 3.70 -36.17 -9.37
C ALA A 118 2.29 -35.99 -8.77
N PRO A 119 2.04 -34.94 -7.97
CA PRO A 119 0.71 -34.62 -7.50
C PRO A 119 -0.27 -34.44 -8.66
N VAL A 120 -1.44 -35.05 -8.53
CA VAL A 120 -2.49 -35.07 -9.55
C VAL A 120 -3.59 -34.12 -9.14
N GLY A 121 -3.91 -33.17 -10.01
CA GLY A 121 -5.00 -32.21 -9.80
C GLY A 121 -6.31 -32.69 -10.43
N LEU A 122 -7.37 -32.75 -9.64
CA LEU A 122 -8.73 -33.05 -10.07
C LEU A 122 -9.64 -31.84 -9.81
N GLN A 123 -10.29 -31.32 -10.85
CA GLN A 123 -11.36 -30.34 -10.70
C GLN A 123 -12.69 -31.04 -10.44
N LEU A 124 -13.39 -30.64 -9.38
CA LEU A 124 -14.74 -31.10 -9.10
C LEU A 124 -15.76 -30.23 -9.85
N VAL A 125 -16.66 -30.87 -10.58
CA VAL A 125 -17.64 -30.23 -11.46
C VAL A 125 -19.05 -30.44 -10.92
N GLY A 126 -19.81 -29.35 -10.77
CA GLY A 126 -21.23 -29.43 -10.39
C GLY A 126 -21.47 -30.00 -8.99
N VAL A 127 -20.56 -29.75 -8.05
CA VAL A 127 -20.70 -30.17 -6.64
C VAL A 127 -21.98 -29.57 -6.06
N THR A 128 -22.90 -30.41 -5.58
CA THR A 128 -24.16 -29.96 -5.00
C THR A 128 -23.95 -29.33 -3.62
N LEU A 129 -24.95 -28.59 -3.12
CA LEU A 129 -24.89 -27.97 -1.79
C LEU A 129 -24.61 -29.01 -0.67
N GLU A 130 -25.24 -30.18 -0.74
CA GLU A 130 -25.05 -31.25 0.24
C GLU A 130 -23.65 -31.86 0.16
N GLN A 131 -23.15 -32.11 -1.06
CA GLN A 131 -21.79 -32.59 -1.26
C GLN A 131 -20.75 -31.57 -0.76
N GLY A 132 -20.98 -30.28 -1.01
CA GLY A 132 -20.16 -29.19 -0.48
C GLY A 132 -20.12 -29.17 1.05
N ARG A 133 -21.27 -29.35 1.70
CA ARG A 133 -21.38 -29.47 3.16
C ARG A 133 -20.58 -30.66 3.70
N GLN A 134 -20.66 -31.82 3.04
CA GLN A 134 -19.90 -33.01 3.43
C GLN A 134 -18.38 -32.80 3.30
N ILE A 135 -17.92 -32.22 2.19
CA ILE A 135 -16.49 -31.92 1.95
C ILE A 135 -15.97 -30.95 3.02
N LEU A 136 -16.70 -29.88 3.31
CA LEU A 136 -16.33 -28.90 4.34
C LEU A 136 -16.40 -29.51 5.76
N GLY A 137 -17.27 -30.49 5.98
CA GLY A 137 -17.30 -31.31 7.20
C GLY A 137 -15.99 -32.07 7.41
N PHE A 138 -15.51 -32.81 6.40
CA PHE A 138 -14.22 -33.49 6.45
C PHE A 138 -13.07 -32.52 6.75
N LEU A 139 -13.07 -31.35 6.10
CA LEU A 139 -12.06 -30.31 6.33
C LEU A 139 -12.13 -29.71 7.74
N SER A 140 -13.32 -29.51 8.30
CA SER A 140 -13.51 -29.03 9.67
C SER A 140 -12.96 -30.02 10.71
N ASP A 141 -13.16 -31.32 10.48
CA ASP A 141 -12.62 -32.37 11.35
C ASP A 141 -11.10 -32.43 11.23
N ALA A 142 -10.55 -32.35 10.02
CA ALA A 142 -9.11 -32.33 9.77
C ALA A 142 -8.42 -31.11 10.43
N LEU A 143 -9.04 -29.92 10.38
CA LEU A 143 -8.57 -28.72 11.07
C LEU A 143 -8.56 -28.90 12.60
N ARG A 144 -9.61 -29.51 13.17
CA ARG A 144 -9.70 -29.80 14.60
C ARG A 144 -8.61 -30.77 15.07
N GLN A 145 -8.23 -31.71 14.22
CA GLN A 145 -7.15 -32.67 14.47
C GLN A 145 -5.75 -32.10 14.21
N GLY A 146 -5.64 -30.87 13.68
CA GLY A 146 -4.36 -30.24 13.36
C GLY A 146 -3.67 -30.81 12.11
N VAL A 147 -4.40 -31.59 11.29
CA VAL A 147 -3.89 -32.22 10.06
C VAL A 147 -4.30 -31.46 8.80
N ALA A 148 -4.89 -30.28 8.95
CA ALA A 148 -5.19 -29.36 7.85
C ALA A 148 -4.76 -27.93 8.20
N VAL A 149 -4.31 -27.17 7.20
CA VAL A 149 -4.05 -25.73 7.29
C VAL A 149 -4.55 -25.03 6.03
N PRO A 150 -5.03 -23.78 6.10
CA PRO A 150 -5.35 -23.00 4.90
C PRO A 150 -4.14 -22.94 3.96
N ALA A 151 -4.33 -23.22 2.67
CA ALA A 151 -3.23 -23.38 1.72
C ALA A 151 -2.39 -22.09 1.54
N ALA A 152 -2.98 -20.92 1.80
CA ALA A 152 -2.34 -19.63 1.55
C ALA A 152 -2.24 -18.75 2.82
N SER A 153 -1.36 -19.13 3.76
CA SER A 153 -0.97 -18.25 4.86
C SER A 153 0.42 -17.66 4.57
N ALA A 154 0.49 -16.36 4.31
CA ALA A 154 1.78 -15.68 4.16
C ALA A 154 2.57 -15.77 5.49
N LEU A 155 3.85 -16.12 5.40
CA LEU A 155 4.72 -16.11 6.57
C LEU A 155 4.85 -14.68 7.10
N PRO A 156 4.80 -14.49 8.44
CA PRO A 156 5.00 -13.17 9.01
C PRO A 156 6.40 -12.64 8.70
N VAL A 157 6.50 -11.32 8.47
CA VAL A 157 7.79 -10.64 8.53
C VAL A 157 8.24 -10.63 9.98
N GLN A 158 9.49 -11.04 10.22
CA GLN A 158 10.10 -11.04 11.53
C GLN A 158 11.41 -10.27 11.47
N ASP A 159 11.58 -9.32 12.38
CA ASP A 159 12.79 -8.52 12.52
C ASP A 159 13.23 -8.50 13.98
N ILE A 160 14.54 -8.39 14.21
CA ILE A 160 15.12 -8.19 15.54
C ILE A 160 15.55 -6.72 15.67
N ILE A 161 15.18 -6.09 16.79
CA ILE A 161 15.55 -4.72 17.13
C ILE A 161 16.43 -4.75 18.37
N THR A 162 17.68 -4.30 18.21
CA THR A 162 18.68 -4.20 19.30
C THR A 162 19.10 -2.75 19.61
N ASP A 163 18.65 -1.78 18.80
CA ASP A 163 18.95 -0.36 19.04
C ASP A 163 18.23 0.15 20.30
N ALA A 164 18.98 0.41 21.36
CA ALA A 164 18.45 0.80 22.66
C ALA A 164 17.64 2.11 22.62
N GLU A 165 17.99 3.07 21.75
CA GLU A 165 17.19 4.30 21.61
C GLU A 165 15.82 3.99 20.97
N ARG A 166 15.80 3.16 19.93
CA ARG A 166 14.56 2.71 19.30
C ARG A 166 13.70 1.89 20.24
N ILE A 167 14.26 0.95 21.01
CA ILE A 167 13.52 0.16 22.01
C ILE A 167 12.84 1.09 23.02
N ARG A 168 13.57 2.09 23.55
CA ARG A 168 12.99 3.11 24.44
C ARG A 168 11.85 3.89 23.78
N SER A 169 12.03 4.27 22.51
CA SER A 169 11.00 5.00 21.74
C SER A 169 9.73 4.18 21.55
N ILE A 170 9.87 2.88 21.23
CA ILE A 170 8.76 1.92 21.08
C ILE A 170 7.97 1.80 22.38
N PHE A 171 8.62 1.53 23.51
CA PHE A 171 7.92 1.40 24.79
C PHE A 171 7.32 2.71 25.29
N THR A 172 7.95 3.85 25.00
CA THR A 172 7.35 5.17 25.25
C THR A 172 6.03 5.32 24.48
N ALA A 173 6.01 4.92 23.21
CA ALA A 173 4.83 5.02 22.36
C ALA A 173 3.73 4.04 22.79
N ILE A 174 4.07 2.79 23.09
CA ILE A 174 3.15 1.76 23.58
C ILE A 174 2.49 2.19 24.89
N CYS A 175 3.28 2.70 25.84
CA CYS A 175 2.78 3.17 27.14
C CYS A 175 1.80 4.33 26.96
N ALA A 176 2.18 5.34 26.17
CA ALA A 176 1.33 6.50 25.95
C ALA A 176 0.07 6.20 25.11
N ALA A 177 0.12 5.18 24.23
CA ALA A 177 -1.05 4.69 23.50
C ALA A 177 -1.99 3.82 24.35
N GLY A 178 -1.53 3.33 25.52
CA GLY A 178 -2.29 2.39 26.34
C GLY A 178 -2.51 1.04 25.65
N ASN A 179 -1.55 0.62 24.82
CA ASN A 179 -1.70 -0.60 24.02
C ASN A 179 -1.74 -1.86 24.91
N LYS A 180 -2.57 -2.82 24.50
CA LYS A 180 -2.72 -4.10 25.19
C LYS A 180 -1.53 -5.01 24.92
N GLY A 181 -1.10 -5.70 25.97
CA GLY A 181 -0.11 -6.76 25.94
C GLY A 181 -0.68 -8.07 26.48
N VAL A 182 0.05 -9.14 26.22
CA VAL A 182 -0.24 -10.51 26.62
C VAL A 182 1.04 -11.14 27.13
N LEU A 183 1.01 -11.64 28.36
CA LEU A 183 2.02 -12.56 28.86
C LEU A 183 1.61 -13.98 28.48
N ARG A 184 2.49 -14.69 27.76
CA ARG A 184 2.28 -16.08 27.36
C ARG A 184 2.92 -17.04 28.35
N ARG A 185 2.18 -18.07 28.71
CA ARG A 185 2.61 -19.22 29.51
C ARG A 185 2.13 -20.50 28.83
N GLN A 186 2.72 -21.64 29.20
CA GLN A 186 2.33 -22.95 28.65
C GLN A 186 0.82 -23.17 28.85
N GLY A 187 0.03 -23.00 27.78
CA GLY A 187 -1.42 -23.13 27.80
C GLY A 187 -2.22 -21.98 28.42
N ARG A 188 -1.58 -20.91 28.95
CA ARG A 188 -2.27 -19.77 29.58
C ARG A 188 -1.80 -18.43 29.01
N VAL A 189 -2.71 -17.46 28.97
CA VAL A 189 -2.46 -16.08 28.53
C VAL A 189 -2.99 -15.14 29.61
N VAL A 190 -2.13 -14.23 30.09
CA VAL A 190 -2.53 -13.14 31.00
C VAL A 190 -2.59 -11.84 30.21
N ARG A 191 -3.74 -11.15 30.25
CA ARG A 191 -3.93 -9.88 29.55
C ARG A 191 -3.43 -8.73 30.42
N MET A 192 -2.68 -7.81 29.81
CA MET A 192 -2.08 -6.68 30.52
C MET A 192 -2.04 -5.41 29.66
N VAL A 193 -1.73 -4.29 30.27
CA VAL A 193 -1.45 -3.01 29.61
C VAL A 193 -0.16 -2.44 30.20
N LEU A 194 0.67 -1.82 29.37
CA LEU A 194 1.84 -1.08 29.85
C LEU A 194 1.36 0.25 30.46
N GLU A 195 1.24 0.30 31.78
CA GLU A 195 0.69 1.45 32.50
C GLU A 195 1.71 2.58 32.60
N ARG A 196 2.98 2.26 32.88
CA ARG A 196 4.07 3.25 33.01
C ARG A 196 5.38 2.76 32.42
N PHE A 197 6.15 3.71 31.90
CA PHE A 197 7.55 3.53 31.52
C PHE A 197 8.44 4.56 32.22
N HIS A 198 9.33 4.07 33.09
CA HIS A 198 10.29 4.89 33.82
C HIS A 198 11.57 5.06 32.99
N SER A 199 11.57 6.04 32.09
CA SER A 199 12.68 6.25 31.13
C SER A 199 14.08 6.37 31.76
N SER A 200 14.21 6.89 32.98
CA SER A 200 15.50 7.03 33.67
C SER A 200 16.05 5.73 34.24
N SER A 201 15.18 4.81 34.70
CA SER A 201 15.58 3.51 35.24
C SER A 201 15.44 2.37 34.25
N GLY A 202 14.79 2.61 33.10
CA GLY A 202 14.47 1.56 32.13
C GLY A 202 13.42 0.57 32.65
N GLN A 203 12.64 0.90 33.67
CA GLN A 203 11.64 -0.02 34.23
C GLN A 203 10.29 0.11 33.51
N LEU A 204 9.69 -1.02 33.15
CA LEU A 204 8.35 -1.16 32.59
C LEU A 204 7.39 -1.63 33.69
N GLU A 205 6.22 -1.00 33.78
CA GLU A 205 5.15 -1.33 34.74
C GLU A 205 3.91 -1.79 33.98
N TRP A 206 3.57 -3.06 34.13
CA TRP A 206 2.44 -3.72 33.49
C TRP A 206 1.31 -3.92 34.49
N ARG A 207 0.07 -3.62 34.09
CA ARG A 207 -1.14 -3.83 34.91
C ARG A 207 -2.06 -4.85 34.25
N THR A 208 -2.63 -5.76 35.04
CA THR A 208 -3.72 -6.65 34.59
C THR A 208 -5.06 -6.28 35.23
N GLU A 209 -6.15 -6.60 34.56
CA GLU A 209 -7.51 -6.49 35.10
C GLU A 209 -8.08 -7.85 35.52
N GLU A 210 -7.26 -8.91 35.47
CA GLU A 210 -7.65 -10.23 35.96
C GLU A 210 -7.84 -10.18 37.49
N SER A 211 -8.96 -10.73 37.96
CA SER A 211 -9.33 -10.74 39.38
C SER A 211 -8.35 -11.51 40.26
N ILE A 212 -7.64 -12.50 39.69
CA ILE A 212 -6.55 -13.23 40.33
C ILE A 212 -5.37 -13.25 39.34
N PRO A 213 -4.48 -12.25 39.42
CA PRO A 213 -3.28 -12.18 38.59
C PRO A 213 -2.39 -13.39 38.86
N ASP A 214 -2.05 -14.12 37.82
CA ASP A 214 -1.05 -15.19 37.88
C ASP A 214 0.03 -14.92 36.83
N PHE A 215 0.99 -14.08 37.20
CA PHE A 215 2.11 -13.75 36.32
C PHE A 215 3.11 -14.91 36.19
N GLY A 216 3.09 -15.89 37.10
CA GLY A 216 4.10 -16.95 37.22
C GLY A 216 5.51 -16.43 37.50
N GLU A 217 6.48 -17.34 37.56
CA GLU A 217 7.90 -17.02 37.78
C GLU A 217 8.61 -16.61 36.48
N PRO A 218 9.66 -15.78 36.52
CA PRO A 218 10.51 -15.49 35.36
C PRO A 218 11.10 -16.77 34.72
N ALA A 219 11.46 -16.79 33.43
CA ALA A 219 11.41 -15.72 32.44
C ALA A 219 9.99 -15.41 31.94
N TYR A 220 9.73 -14.17 31.52
CA TYR A 220 8.44 -13.72 30.99
C TYR A 220 8.51 -13.53 29.47
N ASP A 221 7.63 -14.22 28.74
CA ASP A 221 7.44 -14.03 27.29
C ASP A 221 6.21 -13.13 27.06
N ILE A 222 6.44 -11.87 26.74
CA ILE A 222 5.40 -10.85 26.59
C ILE A 222 5.26 -10.47 25.12
N ASP A 223 4.03 -10.44 24.62
CA ASP A 223 3.66 -9.87 23.34
C ASP A 223 2.92 -8.55 23.58
N VAL A 224 3.29 -7.47 22.89
CA VAL A 224 2.62 -6.17 22.97
C VAL A 224 2.34 -5.61 21.58
N ILE A 225 1.16 -5.00 21.41
CA ILE A 225 0.70 -4.52 20.11
C ILE A 225 1.27 -3.11 19.86
N GLY A 226 1.90 -2.93 18.70
CA GLY A 226 2.34 -1.64 18.14
C GLY A 226 1.28 -0.99 17.25
N TYR A 227 1.70 -0.19 16.27
CA TYR A 227 0.76 0.42 15.32
C TYR A 227 0.25 -0.56 14.26
N ASN A 228 1.17 -1.31 13.63
CA ASN A 228 0.91 -2.31 12.58
C ASN A 228 1.64 -3.65 12.83
N SER A 229 2.41 -3.73 13.92
CA SER A 229 3.24 -4.88 14.30
C SER A 229 2.93 -5.33 15.73
N ALA A 230 3.27 -6.56 16.07
CA ALA A 230 3.40 -7.00 17.45
C ALA A 230 4.88 -7.07 17.82
N TYR A 231 5.21 -6.69 19.05
CA TYR A 231 6.55 -6.80 19.61
C TYR A 231 6.54 -7.91 20.67
N ARG A 232 7.46 -8.86 20.52
CA ARG A 232 7.71 -9.91 21.49
C ARG A 232 9.01 -9.60 22.22
N LEU A 233 8.94 -9.67 23.53
CA LEU A 233 10.09 -9.55 24.42
C LEU A 233 10.15 -10.76 25.33
N ARG A 234 11.37 -11.17 25.63
CA ARG A 234 11.67 -12.13 26.68
C ARG A 234 12.48 -11.40 27.75
N VAL A 235 12.02 -11.44 28.99
CA VAL A 235 12.70 -10.81 30.12
C VAL A 235 12.96 -11.85 31.20
N GLU A 236 14.24 -12.01 31.54
CA GLU A 236 14.72 -13.03 32.48
C GLU A 236 14.46 -12.66 33.94
N THR A 237 14.15 -11.39 34.21
CA THR A 237 13.86 -10.89 35.56
C THR A 237 12.59 -10.05 35.58
N GLY A 238 11.92 -10.04 36.73
CA GLY A 238 10.77 -9.18 37.00
C GLY A 238 10.26 -9.39 38.41
N ARG A 239 9.55 -8.40 38.95
CA ARG A 239 8.91 -8.45 40.27
C ARG A 239 7.39 -8.28 40.12
N THR A 240 6.63 -9.00 40.90
CA THR A 240 5.16 -8.92 40.91
C THR A 240 4.68 -8.26 42.19
N GLU A 241 3.69 -7.40 42.09
CA GLU A 241 3.07 -6.72 43.23
C GLU A 241 1.56 -6.58 42.96
N GLY A 242 0.74 -7.45 43.56
CA GLY A 242 -0.71 -7.46 43.33
C GLY A 242 -1.07 -7.68 41.86
N ASP A 243 -1.75 -6.70 41.25
CA ASP A 243 -2.17 -6.68 39.84
C ASP A 243 -1.08 -6.16 38.88
N ARG A 244 0.15 -5.99 39.38
CA ARG A 244 1.26 -5.39 38.64
C ARG A 244 2.43 -6.34 38.46
N LEU A 245 3.05 -6.25 37.28
CA LEU A 245 4.33 -6.86 36.94
C LEU A 245 5.30 -5.75 36.54
N PHE A 246 6.49 -5.75 37.13
CA PHE A 246 7.56 -4.83 36.77
C PHE A 246 8.71 -5.59 36.12
N THR A 247 9.14 -5.15 34.94
CA THR A 247 10.23 -5.76 34.19
C THR A 247 11.27 -4.71 33.81
N PRO A 248 12.54 -5.08 33.60
CA PRO A 248 13.48 -4.19 32.93
C PRO A 248 13.09 -3.99 31.46
N LEU A 249 13.64 -2.96 30.85
CA LEU A 249 13.64 -2.78 29.40
C LEU A 249 14.44 -3.94 28.77
N PRO A 250 13.93 -4.62 27.75
CA PRO A 250 14.68 -5.67 27.09
C PRO A 250 15.84 -5.09 26.27
N GLU A 251 16.92 -5.86 26.14
CA GLU A 251 18.03 -5.54 25.23
C GLU A 251 17.67 -5.82 23.76
N GLU A 252 16.71 -6.72 23.55
CA GLU A 252 16.27 -7.18 22.24
C GLU A 252 14.75 -7.23 22.14
N LEU A 253 14.20 -6.79 21.00
CA LEU A 253 12.79 -6.91 20.66
C LEU A 253 12.61 -7.67 19.35
N PHE A 254 11.77 -8.71 19.37
CA PHE A 254 11.32 -9.41 18.18
C PHE A 254 10.06 -8.73 17.64
N ARG A 255 10.16 -8.10 16.47
CA ARG A 255 8.99 -7.55 15.79
C ARG A 255 8.40 -8.58 14.86
N ILE A 256 7.09 -8.80 14.97
CA ILE A 256 6.32 -9.72 14.12
C ILE A 256 5.23 -8.92 13.40
N ARG A 257 5.20 -9.02 12.07
CA ARG A 257 4.17 -8.40 11.23
C ARG A 257 3.57 -9.41 10.27
N HIS A 258 2.30 -9.74 10.50
CA HIS A 258 1.52 -10.65 9.65
C HIS A 258 0.86 -9.95 8.46
N ARG A 259 0.73 -8.62 8.50
CA ARG A 259 -0.06 -7.87 7.52
C ARG A 259 0.71 -6.70 6.98
N TRP A 260 0.60 -6.55 5.67
CA TRP A 260 1.11 -5.39 4.96
C TRP A 260 0.23 -4.16 5.23
N HIS A 261 -1.08 -4.31 5.03
CA HIS A 261 -2.08 -3.27 5.32
C HIS A 261 -2.64 -3.39 6.73
N ARG A 262 -2.68 -2.26 7.46
CA ARG A 262 -3.38 -2.15 8.73
C ARG A 262 -4.88 -2.37 8.50
N ARG A 263 -5.53 -3.08 9.42
CA ARG A 263 -6.99 -3.23 9.44
C ARG A 263 -7.56 -2.39 10.58
N VAL A 264 -8.71 -1.79 10.32
CA VAL A 264 -9.48 -1.05 11.32
C VAL A 264 -10.88 -1.63 11.43
N PRO A 265 -11.54 -1.51 12.59
CA PRO A 265 -12.95 -1.84 12.70
C PRO A 265 -13.76 -1.13 11.62
N ALA A 266 -14.68 -1.85 10.98
CA ALA A 266 -15.60 -1.23 10.05
C ALA A 266 -16.60 -0.35 10.81
N PRO A 267 -17.11 0.73 10.20
CA PRO A 267 -18.19 1.52 10.78
C PRO A 267 -19.43 0.66 11.03
N GLU A 268 -20.23 1.03 12.04
CA GLU A 268 -21.50 0.36 12.30
C GLU A 268 -22.42 0.40 11.07
N GLY A 269 -23.17 -0.68 10.86
CA GLY A 269 -24.13 -0.78 9.77
C GLY A 269 -23.54 -1.17 8.40
N VAL A 270 -22.22 -1.41 8.29
CA VAL A 270 -21.61 -1.86 7.04
C VAL A 270 -21.84 -3.35 6.81
N HIS A 271 -22.43 -3.69 5.67
CA HIS A 271 -22.76 -5.07 5.32
C HIS A 271 -22.28 -5.43 3.92
N ALA A 272 -21.76 -6.64 3.76
CA ALA A 272 -21.44 -7.23 2.47
C ALA A 272 -22.63 -8.06 1.96
N ARG A 273 -22.99 -7.86 0.69
CA ARG A 273 -24.03 -8.59 -0.01
C ARG A 273 -23.45 -9.31 -1.21
N PHE A 274 -23.68 -10.62 -1.30
CA PHE A 274 -23.18 -11.43 -2.41
C PHE A 274 -23.97 -12.75 -2.53
N HIS A 275 -23.92 -13.34 -3.72
CA HIS A 275 -24.40 -14.69 -3.96
C HIS A 275 -23.27 -15.70 -3.84
N HIS A 276 -23.56 -16.91 -3.33
CA HIS A 276 -22.55 -17.97 -3.31
C HIS A 276 -22.15 -18.33 -4.74
N PRO A 277 -20.86 -18.31 -5.11
CA PRO A 277 -20.41 -18.59 -6.48
C PRO A 277 -20.80 -19.98 -7.00
N LEU A 278 -20.80 -20.98 -6.11
CA LEU A 278 -21.11 -22.38 -6.45
C LEU A 278 -22.58 -22.76 -6.23
N TRP A 279 -23.29 -22.07 -5.34
CA TRP A 279 -24.59 -22.54 -4.82
C TRP A 279 -25.56 -21.36 -4.73
N ARG A 280 -26.03 -20.88 -5.89
CA ARG A 280 -26.91 -19.71 -5.98
C ARG A 280 -28.28 -19.95 -5.34
N GLU A 281 -28.68 -21.21 -5.17
CA GLU A 281 -29.87 -21.63 -4.45
C GLU A 281 -29.87 -21.21 -2.97
N GLN A 282 -28.71 -20.88 -2.39
CA GLN A 282 -28.63 -20.28 -1.05
C GLN A 282 -29.18 -18.83 -1.00
N GLY A 283 -29.51 -18.24 -2.15
CA GLY A 283 -30.03 -16.89 -2.25
C GLY A 283 -28.97 -15.82 -2.05
N LEU A 284 -29.42 -14.61 -1.74
CA LEU A 284 -28.54 -13.47 -1.48
C LEU A 284 -28.11 -13.49 -0.01
N MET A 285 -26.81 -13.59 0.23
CA MET A 285 -26.25 -13.46 1.58
C MET A 285 -26.06 -11.99 1.92
N ARG A 286 -26.31 -11.65 3.18
CA ARG A 286 -26.02 -10.34 3.77
C ARG A 286 -25.28 -10.55 5.09
N ARG A 287 -24.02 -10.12 5.18
CA ARG A 287 -23.14 -10.36 6.33
C ARG A 287 -22.51 -9.07 6.82
N GLU A 288 -22.38 -8.95 8.13
CA GLU A 288 -21.77 -7.78 8.76
C GLU A 288 -20.26 -7.77 8.50
N VAL A 289 -19.73 -6.61 8.12
CA VAL A 289 -18.30 -6.39 7.98
C VAL A 289 -17.76 -5.94 9.33
N LEU A 290 -16.71 -6.61 9.82
CA LEU A 290 -16.13 -6.37 11.14
C LEU A 290 -14.89 -5.46 11.07
N ASP A 291 -14.05 -5.70 10.06
CA ASP A 291 -12.85 -4.93 9.82
C ASP A 291 -12.59 -4.76 8.32
N LEU A 292 -11.83 -3.73 7.98
CA LEU A 292 -11.44 -3.43 6.62
C LEU A 292 -10.04 -2.81 6.52
N SER A 293 -9.46 -2.92 5.34
CA SER A 293 -8.25 -2.25 4.87
C SER A 293 -8.37 -1.97 3.37
N PHE A 294 -7.37 -1.33 2.76
CA PHE A 294 -7.41 -1.02 1.32
C PHE A 294 -7.50 -2.25 0.40
N SER A 295 -7.08 -3.43 0.87
CA SER A 295 -7.05 -4.66 0.06
C SER A 295 -7.83 -5.83 0.66
N GLY A 296 -8.58 -5.62 1.73
CA GLY A 296 -9.23 -6.71 2.43
C GLY A 296 -10.28 -6.28 3.42
N LEU A 297 -11.12 -7.24 3.79
CA LEU A 297 -12.14 -7.08 4.82
C LEU A 297 -12.34 -8.38 5.60
N CYS A 298 -13.03 -8.31 6.72
CA CYS A 298 -13.46 -9.46 7.49
C CYS A 298 -14.98 -9.40 7.67
N MET A 299 -15.65 -10.54 7.48
CA MET A 299 -17.10 -10.65 7.67
C MET A 299 -17.43 -11.63 8.78
N ARG A 300 -18.50 -11.34 9.52
CA ARG A 300 -19.15 -12.31 10.41
C ARG A 300 -20.10 -13.18 9.59
N CYS A 301 -19.76 -14.45 9.47
CA CYS A 301 -20.48 -15.44 8.69
C CYS A 301 -21.01 -16.56 9.58
N GLN A 302 -21.81 -17.43 8.98
CA GLN A 302 -22.34 -18.62 9.60
C GLN A 302 -21.73 -19.88 8.95
N PRO A 303 -21.57 -21.01 9.68
CA PRO A 303 -21.06 -22.25 9.09
C PRO A 303 -21.86 -22.72 7.88
N GLN A 304 -23.18 -22.51 7.89
CA GLN A 304 -24.08 -22.85 6.78
C GLN A 304 -23.86 -22.00 5.52
N ASP A 305 -23.04 -20.95 5.56
CA ASP A 305 -22.70 -20.14 4.37
C ASP A 305 -21.75 -20.90 3.42
N LEU A 306 -21.13 -21.98 3.91
CA LEU A 306 -20.23 -22.88 3.18
C LEU A 306 -19.05 -22.14 2.48
N LEU A 307 -18.56 -21.07 3.10
CA LEU A 307 -17.39 -20.34 2.63
C LEU A 307 -16.10 -21.08 2.96
N PHE A 308 -15.12 -21.03 2.07
CA PHE A 308 -13.82 -21.69 2.23
C PHE A 308 -12.69 -20.89 1.57
N PRO A 309 -11.43 -21.01 2.02
CA PRO A 309 -10.28 -20.37 1.39
C PRO A 309 -10.17 -20.70 -0.10
N GLY A 310 -9.92 -19.70 -0.95
CA GLY A 310 -9.88 -19.82 -2.41
C GLY A 310 -11.24 -19.66 -3.11
N LEU A 311 -12.35 -19.49 -2.38
CA LEU A 311 -13.63 -19.15 -2.98
C LEU A 311 -13.59 -17.70 -3.52
N LEU A 312 -14.05 -17.49 -4.76
CA LEU A 312 -14.00 -16.20 -5.46
C LEU A 312 -15.42 -15.64 -5.70
N PRO A 313 -15.99 -14.84 -4.77
CA PRO A 313 -17.18 -14.05 -5.05
C PRO A 313 -16.91 -13.00 -6.14
N PRO A 314 -17.56 -13.10 -7.33
CA PRO A 314 -17.28 -12.20 -8.43
C PRO A 314 -17.83 -10.79 -8.18
N LEU A 315 -18.91 -10.67 -7.40
CA LEU A 315 -19.51 -9.40 -7.02
C LEU A 315 -19.90 -9.43 -5.54
N ILE A 316 -19.32 -8.52 -4.78
CA ILE A 316 -19.66 -8.21 -3.40
C ILE A 316 -20.08 -6.74 -3.39
N GLU A 317 -21.33 -6.47 -3.05
CA GLU A 317 -21.82 -5.12 -2.83
C GLU A 317 -21.68 -4.79 -1.34
N LEU A 318 -20.89 -3.77 -1.03
CA LEU A 318 -20.81 -3.21 0.32
C LEU A 318 -21.91 -2.16 0.47
N GLU A 319 -22.87 -2.41 1.34
CA GLU A 319 -23.82 -1.41 1.82
C GLU A 319 -23.14 -0.58 2.90
N LEU A 320 -22.96 0.70 2.63
CA LEU A 320 -22.43 1.67 3.59
C LEU A 320 -23.56 2.17 4.48
N GLY A 321 -23.25 2.55 5.72
CA GLY A 321 -24.25 2.99 6.71
C GLY A 321 -25.04 4.25 6.31
N ASP A 322 -24.60 4.98 5.28
CA ASP A 322 -25.25 6.15 4.68
C ASP A 322 -26.13 5.81 3.45
N GLY A 323 -26.31 4.52 3.14
CA GLY A 323 -27.08 4.03 2.00
C GLY A 323 -26.31 3.98 0.68
N GLN A 324 -25.06 4.45 0.64
CA GLN A 324 -24.20 4.27 -0.54
C GLN A 324 -23.81 2.81 -0.72
N ARG A 325 -23.45 2.44 -1.96
CA ARG A 325 -22.93 1.11 -2.28
C ARG A 325 -21.58 1.19 -2.98
N VAL A 326 -20.73 0.22 -2.66
CA VAL A 326 -19.43 0.03 -3.32
C VAL A 326 -19.32 -1.40 -3.78
N SER A 327 -19.09 -1.60 -5.07
CA SER A 327 -18.89 -2.92 -5.65
C SER A 327 -17.42 -3.31 -5.59
N VAL A 328 -17.14 -4.46 -5.01
CA VAL A 328 -15.82 -5.07 -4.99
C VAL A 328 -15.91 -6.52 -5.49
N ARG A 329 -14.79 -7.05 -5.97
CA ARG A 329 -14.57 -8.50 -6.15
C ARG A 329 -13.58 -8.97 -5.12
N GLY A 330 -13.62 -10.25 -4.76
CA GLY A 330 -12.70 -10.74 -3.75
C GLY A 330 -12.49 -12.24 -3.75
N GLU A 331 -11.55 -12.64 -2.89
CA GLU A 331 -11.20 -14.02 -2.61
C GLU A 331 -11.29 -14.25 -1.10
N ILE A 332 -11.98 -15.29 -0.68
CA ILE A 332 -11.91 -15.76 0.71
C ILE A 332 -10.50 -16.29 0.95
N ARG A 333 -9.74 -15.68 1.85
CA ARG A 333 -8.36 -16.09 2.19
C ARG A 333 -8.29 -16.86 3.49
N TYR A 334 -9.29 -16.71 4.35
CA TYR A 334 -9.30 -17.29 5.67
C TYR A 334 -10.74 -17.53 6.13
N VAL A 335 -10.97 -18.67 6.79
CA VAL A 335 -12.19 -18.97 7.52
C VAL A 335 -11.77 -19.47 8.90
N SER A 336 -12.26 -18.84 9.96
CA SER A 336 -11.94 -19.27 11.32
C SER A 336 -12.66 -20.55 11.71
N SER A 337 -12.14 -21.25 12.71
CA SER A 337 -12.90 -22.25 13.45
C SER A 337 -14.19 -21.65 14.03
N LEU A 338 -15.17 -22.52 14.29
CA LEU A 338 -16.42 -22.17 14.95
C LEU A 338 -16.13 -21.48 16.28
N ARG A 339 -16.68 -20.28 16.46
CA ARG A 339 -16.55 -19.51 17.69
C ARG A 339 -17.63 -19.93 18.69
N ALA A 340 -17.45 -19.52 19.95
CA ALA A 340 -18.40 -19.80 21.03
C ALA A 340 -19.80 -19.21 20.76
N ASP A 341 -19.90 -18.15 19.97
CA ASP A 341 -21.16 -17.52 19.55
C ASP A 341 -21.82 -18.20 18.34
N GLY A 342 -21.29 -19.34 17.88
CA GLY A 342 -21.79 -20.09 16.73
C GLY A 342 -21.41 -19.51 15.37
N THR A 343 -20.64 -18.43 15.31
CA THR A 343 -20.23 -17.78 14.06
C THR A 343 -18.87 -18.26 13.57
N VAL A 344 -18.57 -17.97 12.30
CA VAL A 344 -17.24 -18.09 11.71
C VAL A 344 -16.82 -16.74 11.14
N LEU A 345 -15.53 -16.40 11.22
CA LEU A 345 -15.00 -15.20 10.59
C LEU A 345 -14.43 -15.54 9.23
N CYS A 346 -14.83 -14.80 8.20
CA CYS A 346 -14.30 -14.94 6.86
C CYS A 346 -13.45 -13.71 6.52
N GLY A 347 -12.16 -13.92 6.31
CA GLY A 347 -11.22 -12.90 5.85
C GLY A 347 -11.12 -12.91 4.34
N LEU A 348 -11.33 -11.75 3.71
CA LEU A 348 -11.32 -11.58 2.26
C LEU A 348 -10.17 -10.68 1.84
N SER A 349 -9.55 -11.00 0.71
CA SER A 349 -8.86 -9.99 -0.10
C SER A 349 -9.87 -9.41 -1.09
N VAL A 350 -9.89 -8.08 -1.25
CA VAL A 350 -10.83 -7.39 -2.14
C VAL A 350 -10.13 -6.41 -3.06
N LEU A 351 -10.71 -6.22 -4.23
CA LEU A 351 -10.35 -5.21 -5.21
C LEU A 351 -11.62 -4.50 -5.69
N PRO A 352 -11.67 -3.17 -5.68
CA PRO A 352 -12.82 -2.45 -6.19
C PRO A 352 -12.93 -2.57 -7.71
N TYR A 353 -14.15 -2.49 -8.23
CA TYR A 353 -14.37 -2.25 -9.66
C TYR A 353 -13.92 -0.84 -10.04
N SER A 354 -13.46 -0.61 -11.28
CA SER A 354 -12.95 0.69 -11.72
C SER A 354 -13.95 1.84 -11.53
N SER A 355 -15.26 1.57 -11.67
CA SER A 355 -16.34 2.54 -11.43
C SER A 355 -16.54 2.90 -9.96
N ASP A 356 -16.01 2.09 -9.04
CA ASP A 356 -16.16 2.18 -7.59
C ASP A 356 -14.84 2.48 -6.87
N GLU A 357 -13.70 2.45 -7.56
CA GLU A 357 -12.36 2.64 -6.99
C GLU A 357 -12.27 3.91 -6.15
N ALA A 358 -12.76 5.05 -6.67
CA ALA A 358 -12.72 6.31 -5.94
C ALA A 358 -13.59 6.29 -4.68
N ARG A 359 -14.77 5.66 -4.72
CA ARG A 359 -15.65 5.51 -3.55
C ARG A 359 -15.02 4.59 -2.51
N TRP A 360 -14.45 3.47 -2.93
CA TRP A 360 -13.72 2.53 -2.07
C TRP A 360 -12.57 3.23 -1.33
N VAL A 361 -11.67 3.90 -2.07
CA VAL A 361 -10.51 4.56 -1.47
C VAL A 361 -10.94 5.64 -0.47
N ARG A 362 -11.95 6.45 -0.80
CA ARG A 362 -12.48 7.47 0.13
C ARG A 362 -13.07 6.85 1.39
N PHE A 363 -13.90 5.81 1.24
CA PHE A 363 -14.53 5.12 2.36
C PHE A 363 -13.50 4.50 3.32
N VAL A 364 -12.54 3.74 2.77
CA VAL A 364 -11.49 3.09 3.56
C VAL A 364 -10.58 4.14 4.21
N SER A 365 -10.12 5.15 3.46
CA SER A 365 -9.25 6.20 4.00
C SER A 365 -9.90 6.96 5.16
N GLN A 366 -11.19 7.30 5.02
CA GLN A 366 -11.91 8.01 6.08
C GLN A 366 -12.14 7.14 7.31
N THR A 367 -12.42 5.84 7.12
CA THR A 367 -12.55 4.87 8.22
C THR A 367 -11.23 4.70 8.96
N MET A 368 -10.11 4.61 8.24
CA MET A 368 -8.78 4.39 8.80
C MET A 368 -8.23 5.62 9.53
N SER A 369 -8.61 6.83 9.12
CA SER A 369 -8.08 8.10 9.63
C SER A 369 -9.20 9.12 9.91
N PRO A 370 -10.07 8.88 10.90
CA PRO A 370 -11.28 9.68 11.14
C PRO A 370 -11.00 11.15 11.55
N ALA A 371 -9.84 11.42 12.14
CA ALA A 371 -9.42 12.77 12.52
C ALA A 371 -8.97 13.65 11.33
N THR A 372 -8.86 13.07 10.14
CA THR A 372 -8.45 13.77 8.92
C THR A 372 -9.53 13.70 7.86
N ARG A 373 -9.45 14.57 6.86
CA ARG A 373 -10.36 14.60 5.70
C ARG A 373 -9.59 14.92 4.42
N THR A 374 -10.25 14.76 3.29
CA THR A 374 -9.80 15.34 2.01
C THR A 374 -10.09 16.84 2.02
N SER A 375 -9.31 17.64 1.29
CA SER A 375 -9.45 19.10 1.22
C SER A 375 -10.66 19.63 0.43
N GLU A 376 -11.67 18.81 0.18
CA GLU A 376 -12.84 19.19 -0.60
C GLU A 376 -13.55 20.38 0.07
N GLY A 377 -13.80 21.46 -0.69
CA GLY A 377 -14.42 22.67 -0.16
C GLY A 377 -13.55 23.52 0.78
N LEU A 378 -12.27 23.17 1.00
CA LEU A 378 -11.39 23.83 1.98
C LEU A 378 -10.20 24.57 1.35
N VAL A 379 -10.29 24.89 0.05
CA VAL A 379 -9.19 25.47 -0.74
C VAL A 379 -8.66 26.78 -0.15
N ASP A 380 -9.55 27.72 0.21
CA ASP A 380 -9.13 29.01 0.75
C ASP A 380 -8.46 28.86 2.12
N GLN A 381 -8.93 27.92 2.94
CA GLN A 381 -8.33 27.62 4.23
C GLN A 381 -6.96 26.95 4.09
N LEU A 382 -6.74 26.16 3.04
CA LEU A 382 -5.41 25.61 2.72
C LEU A 382 -4.44 26.72 2.34
N TRP A 383 -4.88 27.68 1.52
CA TRP A 383 -4.04 28.81 1.13
C TRP A 383 -3.66 29.68 2.35
N ASP A 384 -4.62 29.96 3.23
CA ASP A 384 -4.39 30.66 4.50
C ASP A 384 -3.42 29.90 5.41
N LEU A 385 -3.57 28.57 5.49
CA LEU A 385 -2.63 27.72 6.24
C LEU A 385 -1.20 27.84 5.70
N PHE A 386 -0.99 27.76 4.39
CA PHE A 386 0.34 27.89 3.79
C PHE A 386 0.99 29.24 4.10
N ASN A 387 0.19 30.31 4.07
CA ASN A 387 0.67 31.64 4.45
C ASN A 387 1.07 31.69 5.93
N ARG A 388 0.21 31.22 6.84
CA ARG A 388 0.45 31.28 8.30
C ARG A 388 1.54 30.36 8.78
N SER A 389 1.74 29.21 8.13
CA SER A 389 2.77 28.25 8.54
C SER A 389 4.18 28.64 8.09
N GLY A 390 4.31 29.71 7.31
CA GLY A 390 5.57 30.06 6.64
C GLY A 390 5.91 29.11 5.48
N PHE A 391 4.95 28.34 4.96
CA PHE A 391 5.19 27.41 3.84
C PHE A 391 5.67 28.16 2.59
N PHE A 392 5.08 29.31 2.29
CA PHE A 392 5.52 30.16 1.18
C PHE A 392 6.88 30.83 1.41
N SER A 393 7.41 30.79 2.63
CA SER A 393 8.73 31.31 2.96
C SER A 393 9.81 30.23 2.96
N LEU A 394 9.45 28.96 2.73
CA LEU A 394 10.44 27.89 2.62
C LEU A 394 11.36 28.19 1.45
N GLY A 395 12.65 28.00 1.66
CA GLY A 395 13.63 28.25 0.63
C GLY A 395 13.90 29.69 0.25
N GLY A 396 13.57 30.64 1.12
CA GLY A 396 13.77 32.06 0.84
C GLY A 396 12.79 32.65 -0.18
N SER A 397 11.78 31.89 -0.62
CA SER A 397 10.68 32.42 -1.41
C SER A 397 9.81 33.41 -0.63
N THR A 398 8.99 34.16 -1.34
CA THR A 398 8.02 35.09 -0.73
C THR A 398 6.59 34.72 -1.10
N PRO A 399 5.58 35.00 -0.25
CA PRO A 399 4.18 34.74 -0.58
C PRO A 399 3.71 35.33 -1.91
N ALA A 400 4.24 36.49 -2.31
CA ALA A 400 3.90 37.15 -3.57
C ALA A 400 4.23 36.29 -4.81
N GLU A 401 5.31 35.49 -4.75
CA GLU A 401 5.71 34.60 -5.85
C GLU A 401 4.68 33.49 -6.13
N PHE A 402 3.81 33.17 -5.17
CA PHE A 402 2.81 32.12 -5.30
C PHE A 402 1.44 32.64 -5.70
N GLU A 403 1.17 33.95 -5.66
CA GLU A 403 -0.18 34.48 -5.92
C GLU A 403 -0.64 34.17 -7.36
N GLU A 404 0.29 34.14 -8.32
CA GLU A 404 0.03 33.72 -9.70
C GLU A 404 -0.41 32.25 -9.81
N LEU A 405 -0.03 31.40 -8.85
CA LEU A 405 -0.39 29.98 -8.81
C LEU A 405 -1.71 29.71 -8.09
N LYS A 406 -2.29 30.69 -7.39
CA LYS A 406 -3.47 30.49 -6.54
C LYS A 406 -4.68 29.96 -7.29
N GLN A 407 -4.99 30.53 -8.46
CA GLN A 407 -6.10 30.07 -9.28
C GLN A 407 -5.88 28.65 -9.80
N ASN A 408 -4.65 28.34 -10.24
CA ASN A 408 -4.26 27.01 -10.69
C ASN A 408 -4.37 25.98 -9.56
N PHE A 409 -3.88 26.33 -8.37
CA PHE A 409 -4.00 25.52 -7.15
C PHE A 409 -5.46 25.26 -6.79
N ALA A 410 -6.29 26.30 -6.79
CA ALA A 410 -7.71 26.18 -6.46
C ALA A 410 -8.47 25.28 -7.44
N SER A 411 -8.19 25.43 -8.73
CA SER A 411 -8.77 24.58 -9.78
C SER A 411 -8.34 23.12 -9.60
N LEU A 412 -7.04 22.88 -9.36
CA LEU A 412 -6.54 21.53 -9.17
C LEU A 412 -7.07 20.89 -7.89
N ALA A 413 -7.09 21.60 -6.77
CA ALA A 413 -7.54 21.07 -5.48
C ALA A 413 -8.98 20.53 -5.55
N LYS A 414 -9.86 21.20 -6.31
CA LYS A 414 -11.22 20.73 -6.58
C LYS A 414 -11.23 19.41 -7.37
N ARG A 415 -10.38 19.31 -8.40
CA ARG A 415 -10.29 18.09 -9.25
C ARG A 415 -9.61 16.93 -8.54
N ALA A 416 -8.59 17.20 -7.75
CA ALA A 416 -7.80 16.21 -7.03
C ALA A 416 -8.65 15.39 -6.04
N ALA A 417 -9.70 16.00 -5.45
CA ALA A 417 -10.65 15.31 -4.58
C ALA A 417 -11.40 14.15 -5.27
N GLU A 418 -11.57 14.23 -6.60
CA GLU A 418 -12.25 13.21 -7.41
C GLU A 418 -11.31 12.22 -8.10
N VAL A 419 -9.99 12.39 -7.97
CA VAL A 419 -8.99 11.54 -8.64
C VAL A 419 -8.03 10.92 -7.63
N PRO A 420 -8.52 10.03 -6.74
CA PRO A 420 -7.68 9.36 -5.74
C PRO A 420 -6.60 8.47 -6.35
N GLN A 421 -6.70 8.13 -7.64
CA GLN A 421 -5.67 7.39 -8.38
C GLN A 421 -4.40 8.20 -8.64
N LEU A 422 -4.47 9.54 -8.51
CA LEU A 422 -3.35 10.46 -8.73
C LEU A 422 -3.04 11.34 -7.51
N PHE A 423 -4.00 11.55 -6.61
CA PHE A 423 -3.84 12.50 -5.50
C PHE A 423 -4.34 11.94 -4.18
N CYS A 424 -3.66 12.34 -3.12
CA CYS A 424 -4.14 12.25 -1.75
C CYS A 424 -3.78 13.54 -1.03
N ASN A 425 -4.75 14.40 -0.75
CA ASN A 425 -4.55 15.54 0.13
C ASN A 425 -5.21 15.23 1.46
N ALA A 426 -4.41 15.14 2.52
CA ALA A 426 -4.92 15.01 3.88
C ALA A 426 -4.90 16.37 4.57
N VAL A 427 -6.00 16.70 5.22
CA VAL A 427 -6.11 17.86 6.11
C VAL A 427 -6.56 17.43 7.49
N TRP A 428 -6.10 18.14 8.52
CA TRP A 428 -6.57 18.02 9.89
C TRP A 428 -7.44 19.24 10.23
N PRO A 429 -8.78 19.11 10.25
CA PRO A 429 -9.69 20.23 10.50
C PRO A 429 -9.90 20.50 11.99
N SER A 430 -10.12 21.76 12.36
CA SER A 430 -10.54 22.21 13.69
C SER A 430 -11.57 23.34 13.58
N GLU A 431 -12.13 23.77 14.71
CA GLU A 431 -12.97 24.97 14.78
C GLU A 431 -12.24 26.26 14.33
N ARG A 432 -10.89 26.25 14.36
CA ARG A 432 -10.04 27.37 13.92
C ARG A 432 -9.72 27.33 12.42
N GLY A 433 -10.28 26.37 11.69
CA GLY A 433 -9.96 26.03 10.31
C GLY A 433 -9.00 24.85 10.20
N ILE A 434 -8.16 24.80 9.16
CA ILE A 434 -7.18 23.72 9.01
C ILE A 434 -5.98 23.93 9.94
N GLU A 435 -5.63 22.88 10.70
CA GLU A 435 -4.46 22.85 11.57
C GLU A 435 -3.20 22.37 10.85
N ALA A 436 -3.33 21.44 9.90
CA ALA A 436 -2.22 20.94 9.12
C ALA A 436 -2.67 20.26 7.83
N THR A 437 -1.75 20.12 6.88
CA THR A 437 -1.94 19.37 5.64
C THR A 437 -0.66 18.63 5.22
N LEU A 438 -0.84 17.54 4.48
CA LEU A 438 0.20 16.85 3.72
C LEU A 438 -0.43 16.33 2.41
N SER A 439 0.27 16.53 1.30
CA SER A 439 -0.22 16.14 -0.04
C SER A 439 0.68 15.09 -0.67
N PHE A 440 0.06 14.11 -1.29
CA PHE A 440 0.69 13.08 -2.09
C PHE A 440 0.16 13.17 -3.51
N THR A 441 1.05 13.03 -4.50
CA THR A 441 0.71 13.00 -5.92
C THR A 441 1.41 11.82 -6.56
N LYS A 442 0.83 11.21 -7.61
CA LYS A 442 1.44 10.11 -8.36
C LYS A 442 2.04 10.62 -9.69
N PRO A 443 3.24 11.23 -9.69
CA PRO A 443 3.84 11.79 -10.90
C PRO A 443 4.54 10.75 -11.79
N TYR A 444 4.78 9.54 -11.28
CA TYR A 444 5.47 8.44 -11.96
C TYR A 444 4.65 7.14 -11.82
N ARG A 445 4.94 6.13 -12.65
CA ARG A 445 4.17 4.88 -12.71
C ARG A 445 4.15 4.16 -11.37
N ASN A 446 5.31 4.08 -10.72
CA ASN A 446 5.48 3.28 -9.52
C ASN A 446 5.76 4.10 -8.25
N ALA A 447 5.64 5.44 -8.32
CA ALA A 447 6.03 6.30 -7.22
C ALA A 447 5.03 7.40 -6.89
N TRP A 448 4.84 7.59 -5.59
CA TRP A 448 4.09 8.70 -5.02
C TRP A 448 5.05 9.75 -4.45
N LEU A 449 4.86 11.00 -4.84
CA LEU A 449 5.59 12.15 -4.34
C LEU A 449 4.84 12.75 -3.14
N GLY A 450 5.46 12.75 -1.96
CA GLY A 450 5.01 13.52 -0.81
C GLY A 450 5.51 14.96 -0.88
N HIS A 451 4.59 15.92 -0.72
CA HIS A 451 4.88 17.36 -0.79
C HIS A 451 3.84 18.19 -0.04
N GLN A 452 4.03 19.52 0.01
CA GLN A 452 3.09 20.47 0.63
C GLN A 452 2.72 20.13 2.08
N VAL A 453 3.73 19.82 2.91
CA VAL A 453 3.53 19.69 4.37
C VAL A 453 3.47 21.08 4.99
N ALA A 454 2.36 21.38 5.67
CA ALA A 454 2.21 22.61 6.44
C ALA A 454 1.47 22.34 7.75
N LYS A 455 1.85 23.07 8.80
CA LYS A 455 1.21 23.00 10.12
C LYS A 455 1.06 24.41 10.67
N ARG A 456 -0.13 24.72 11.21
CA ARG A 456 -0.42 25.96 11.90
C ARG A 456 0.53 26.12 13.09
N PRO A 457 1.18 27.29 13.23
CA PRO A 457 2.04 27.56 14.36
C PRO A 457 1.22 27.78 15.64
N GLY A 458 1.86 27.57 16.79
CA GLY A 458 1.27 27.84 18.10
C GLY A 458 0.65 26.61 18.78
N ARG A 459 -0.26 26.86 19.73
CA ARG A 459 -0.85 25.83 20.58
C ARG A 459 -1.83 24.93 19.79
N PRO A 460 -1.85 23.62 20.07
CA PRO A 460 -2.84 22.73 19.47
C PRO A 460 -4.27 23.15 19.84
N PRO A 461 -5.29 22.67 19.11
CA PRO A 461 -6.70 22.85 19.48
C PRO A 461 -6.99 22.37 20.90
N GLU A 462 -7.98 22.99 21.55
CA GLU A 462 -8.47 22.55 22.84
C GLU A 462 -9.01 21.10 22.75
N GLY A 463 -8.84 20.33 23.83
CA GLY A 463 -9.26 18.93 23.88
C GLY A 463 -8.28 17.93 23.22
N LEU A 464 -7.28 18.38 22.46
CA LEU A 464 -6.26 17.47 21.92
C LEU A 464 -5.25 17.06 23.01
N LYS A 465 -5.38 15.82 23.48
CA LYS A 465 -4.52 15.27 24.55
C LYS A 465 -3.09 14.98 24.08
N GLU A 466 -2.93 14.57 22.82
CA GLU A 466 -1.65 14.12 22.26
C GLU A 466 -1.04 15.18 21.33
N ALA A 467 0.07 15.79 21.76
CA ALA A 467 0.70 16.90 21.03
C ALA A 467 1.19 16.53 19.61
N GLY A 468 1.46 15.24 19.35
CA GLY A 468 1.90 14.71 18.06
C GLY A 468 0.80 14.19 17.14
N ALA A 469 -0.45 14.08 17.62
CA ALA A 469 -1.54 13.41 16.89
C ALA A 469 -1.81 14.03 15.51
N ILE A 470 -1.80 15.36 15.40
CA ILE A 470 -2.03 16.05 14.11
C ILE A 470 -1.06 15.57 13.03
N MET A 471 0.24 15.54 13.34
CA MET A 471 1.25 15.11 12.36
C MET A 471 1.19 13.61 12.14
N ARG A 472 0.94 12.82 13.19
CA ARG A 472 0.75 11.38 13.07
C ARG A 472 -0.35 11.08 12.06
N ASP A 473 -1.55 11.57 12.30
CA ASP A 473 -2.74 11.20 11.54
C ASP A 473 -2.63 11.61 10.05
N LEU A 474 -1.98 12.75 9.76
CA LEU A 474 -1.66 13.16 8.39
C LEU A 474 -0.73 12.18 7.68
N TYR A 475 0.35 11.78 8.36
CA TYR A 475 1.33 10.84 7.79
C TYR A 475 0.72 9.46 7.63
N LEU A 476 -0.04 8.97 8.61
CA LEU A 476 -0.75 7.70 8.50
C LEU A 476 -1.64 7.70 7.27
N ARG A 477 -2.55 8.69 7.12
CA ARG A 477 -3.45 8.77 5.96
C ARG A 477 -2.71 8.79 4.63
N THR A 478 -1.68 9.62 4.51
CA THR A 478 -1.01 9.87 3.22
C THR A 478 -0.03 8.78 2.81
N PHE A 479 0.49 8.00 3.75
CA PHE A 479 1.32 6.81 3.46
C PHE A 479 0.50 5.52 3.37
N GLU A 480 -0.67 5.44 4.01
CA GLU A 480 -1.61 4.33 3.82
C GLU A 480 -2.35 4.45 2.47
N HIS A 481 -2.69 5.66 1.98
CA HIS A 481 -3.42 5.85 0.73
C HIS A 481 -2.75 5.22 -0.52
N PRO A 482 -1.45 5.43 -0.79
CA PRO A 482 -0.74 4.78 -1.90
C PRO A 482 -0.82 3.25 -1.89
N GLN A 483 -1.11 2.62 -0.74
CA GLN A 483 -1.24 1.16 -0.66
C GLN A 483 -2.49 0.63 -1.39
N SER A 484 -3.43 1.50 -1.76
CA SER A 484 -4.55 1.16 -2.64
C SER A 484 -4.17 1.01 -4.12
N ASP A 485 -3.00 1.51 -4.50
CA ASP A 485 -2.52 1.54 -5.88
C ASP A 485 -1.65 0.31 -6.16
N PRO A 486 -2.04 -0.57 -7.10
CA PRO A 486 -1.35 -1.83 -7.35
C PRO A 486 0.07 -1.65 -7.92
N ASP A 487 0.38 -0.49 -8.50
CA ASP A 487 1.72 -0.19 -9.03
C ASP A 487 2.63 0.49 -7.98
N PHE A 488 2.18 0.68 -6.74
CA PHE A 488 2.93 1.45 -5.74
C PHE A 488 4.18 0.71 -5.23
N HIS A 489 5.36 1.19 -5.63
CA HIS A 489 6.64 0.63 -5.19
C HIS A 489 7.54 1.62 -4.45
N TRP A 490 7.32 2.93 -4.58
CA TRP A 490 8.22 3.96 -4.03
C TRP A 490 7.47 5.18 -3.50
N VAL A 491 7.96 5.73 -2.38
CA VAL A 491 7.63 7.09 -1.95
C VAL A 491 8.84 7.96 -2.20
N VAL A 492 8.62 9.13 -2.79
CA VAL A 492 9.64 10.15 -3.06
C VAL A 492 9.23 11.43 -2.34
N ALA A 493 10.19 12.19 -1.82
CA ALA A 493 9.95 13.54 -1.32
C ALA A 493 11.21 14.40 -1.48
N TYR A 494 11.02 15.70 -1.64
CA TYR A 494 12.10 16.69 -1.53
C TYR A 494 11.90 17.43 -0.21
N VAL A 495 12.73 17.12 0.77
CA VAL A 495 12.51 17.51 2.16
C VAL A 495 13.56 18.51 2.64
N GLU A 496 13.12 19.54 3.36
CA GLU A 496 14.02 20.52 3.97
C GLU A 496 14.48 20.03 5.35
N ALA A 497 15.74 19.60 5.43
CA ALA A 497 16.32 19.01 6.63
C ALA A 497 16.62 20.04 7.75
N LEU A 498 16.46 21.34 7.50
CA LEU A 498 16.59 22.36 8.55
C LEU A 498 15.48 22.23 9.61
N ASN A 499 14.33 21.67 9.24
CA ASN A 499 13.29 21.34 10.21
C ASN A 499 13.69 20.08 11.01
N PRO A 500 13.87 20.16 12.34
CA PRO A 500 14.34 19.03 13.14
C PRO A 500 13.42 17.81 13.09
N TRP A 501 12.10 18.05 12.96
CA TRP A 501 11.14 16.97 12.84
C TRP A 501 11.27 16.26 11.50
N ILE A 502 11.39 16.99 10.39
CA ILE A 502 11.60 16.42 9.05
C ILE A 502 12.92 15.66 8.98
N ASN A 503 14.00 16.23 9.53
CA ASN A 503 15.29 15.57 9.61
C ASN A 503 15.19 14.21 10.33
N LYS A 504 14.54 14.18 11.50
CA LYS A 504 14.37 12.94 12.28
C LYS A 504 13.42 11.95 11.60
N ALA A 505 12.31 12.43 11.05
CA ALA A 505 11.29 11.60 10.43
C ALA A 505 11.77 10.96 9.12
N HIS A 506 12.38 11.73 8.22
CA HIS A 506 12.74 11.29 6.86
C HIS A 506 14.23 10.99 6.72
N VAL A 507 15.07 12.01 6.90
CA VAL A 507 16.50 11.94 6.54
C VAL A 507 17.22 10.90 7.39
N LYS A 508 17.14 10.97 8.72
CA LYS A 508 17.76 10.00 9.62
C LYS A 508 17.17 8.60 9.47
N TYR A 509 15.88 8.49 9.13
CA TYR A 509 15.27 7.19 8.86
C TYR A 509 15.90 6.52 7.64
N ALA A 510 15.99 7.22 6.51
CA ALA A 510 16.59 6.68 5.29
C ALA A 510 18.10 6.43 5.44
N GLN A 511 18.83 7.30 6.16
CA GLN A 511 20.25 7.07 6.46
C GLN A 511 20.49 5.75 7.18
N ARG A 512 19.72 5.45 8.23
CA ARG A 512 19.82 4.16 8.94
C ARG A 512 19.56 2.96 8.02
N GLN A 513 18.61 3.08 7.10
CA GLN A 513 18.31 2.02 6.13
C GLN A 513 19.46 1.83 5.12
N MET A 514 20.07 2.92 4.66
CA MET A 514 21.24 2.88 3.78
C MET A 514 22.46 2.28 4.49
N GLU A 515 22.71 2.65 5.74
CA GLU A 515 23.79 2.12 6.58
C GLU A 515 23.64 0.60 6.83
N ALA A 516 22.39 0.12 6.94
CA ALA A 516 22.08 -1.31 7.03
C ALA A 516 22.26 -2.07 5.69
N GLY A 517 22.74 -1.41 4.64
CA GLY A 517 22.96 -2.01 3.32
C GLY A 517 21.67 -2.23 2.51
N SER A 518 20.56 -1.61 2.91
CA SER A 518 19.27 -1.77 2.24
C SER A 518 19.21 -0.94 0.97
N SER A 519 19.02 -1.58 -0.19
CA SER A 519 18.68 -0.89 -1.45
C SER A 519 17.26 -0.32 -1.48
N LEU A 520 16.52 -0.45 -0.37
CA LEU A 520 15.13 -0.01 -0.23
C LEU A 520 14.99 1.46 0.17
N ALA A 521 16.08 2.18 0.43
CA ALA A 521 16.04 3.59 0.79
C ALA A 521 17.17 4.37 0.13
N TYR A 522 16.95 5.66 -0.09
CA TYR A 522 17.97 6.59 -0.55
C TYR A 522 17.69 7.99 -0.01
N THR A 523 18.72 8.65 0.49
CA THR A 523 18.63 10.05 0.87
C THR A 523 19.93 10.78 0.55
N ARG A 524 19.83 11.89 -0.18
CA ARG A 524 20.99 12.74 -0.53
C ARG A 524 20.54 14.18 -0.69
N LYS A 525 21.41 15.11 -0.29
CA LYS A 525 21.25 16.53 -0.60
C LYS A 525 21.36 16.76 -2.11
N ILE A 526 20.36 17.41 -2.70
CA ILE A 526 20.34 17.79 -4.12
C ILE A 526 20.36 19.30 -4.22
N GLN A 527 21.14 19.82 -5.17
CA GLN A 527 21.11 21.24 -5.45
C GLN A 527 19.96 21.56 -6.39
N LYS A 528 19.11 22.48 -5.93
CA LYS A 528 17.93 22.93 -6.65
C LYS A 528 18.16 24.35 -7.11
N MET A 529 18.24 24.55 -8.41
CA MET A 529 18.42 25.86 -9.01
C MET A 529 17.18 26.26 -9.81
N LYS A 530 16.85 27.54 -9.82
CA LYS A 530 15.75 28.09 -10.63
C LYS A 530 16.32 28.62 -11.95
N ALA A 531 15.69 28.22 -13.05
CA ALA A 531 16.00 28.70 -14.38
C ALA A 531 14.78 29.41 -14.96
N PHE A 532 14.95 30.68 -15.37
CA PHE A 532 13.91 31.42 -16.08
C PHE A 532 13.96 31.12 -17.57
N SER A 533 12.78 30.93 -18.16
CA SER A 533 12.64 30.50 -19.56
C SER A 533 13.04 31.58 -20.57
N ASN A 534 13.04 32.86 -20.16
CA ASN A 534 13.44 34.00 -20.98
C ASN A 534 14.95 34.34 -20.89
N GLU A 535 15.69 33.78 -19.93
CA GLU A 535 17.11 34.07 -19.70
C GLU A 535 18.03 33.17 -20.54
N LEU A 536 17.90 33.18 -21.87
CA LEU A 536 18.81 32.44 -22.75
C LEU A 536 20.25 32.93 -22.61
N THR A 537 21.24 32.04 -22.73
CA THR A 537 22.67 32.44 -22.63
C THR A 537 23.13 33.36 -23.77
N GLY A 538 22.40 33.38 -24.90
CA GLY A 538 22.76 34.16 -26.09
C GLY A 538 23.99 33.65 -26.85
N ARG A 539 24.59 32.52 -26.42
CA ARG A 539 25.80 31.96 -27.03
C ARG A 539 25.48 31.08 -28.24
N VAL A 540 26.41 31.05 -29.20
CA VAL A 540 26.41 30.04 -30.26
C VAL A 540 27.13 28.81 -29.73
N HIS A 541 26.41 27.69 -29.68
CA HIS A 541 26.92 26.43 -29.16
C HIS A 541 27.38 25.53 -30.32
N PRO A 542 28.48 24.77 -30.19
CA PRO A 542 28.93 23.82 -31.21
C PRO A 542 28.10 22.53 -31.24
N TYR A 543 26.94 22.50 -30.59
CA TYR A 543 26.10 21.33 -30.41
C TYR A 543 24.76 21.50 -31.12
N THR A 544 24.33 20.45 -31.81
CA THR A 544 22.95 20.33 -32.28
C THR A 544 22.11 19.66 -31.20
N VAL A 545 21.10 20.36 -30.69
CA VAL A 545 20.20 19.82 -29.65
C VAL A 545 18.86 19.44 -30.28
N GLY A 546 18.38 18.23 -29.99
CA GLY A 546 17.08 17.74 -30.45
C GLY A 546 16.60 16.51 -29.69
N PRO A 547 15.40 15.99 -29.97
CA PRO A 547 14.85 14.80 -29.30
C PRO A 547 15.80 13.59 -29.37
N ALA A 548 15.79 12.76 -28.34
CA ALA A 548 16.58 11.52 -28.30
C ALA A 548 16.06 10.48 -29.30
N THR A 549 16.99 9.74 -29.91
CA THR A 549 16.72 8.51 -30.67
C THR A 549 16.59 7.30 -29.74
N ALA A 550 16.10 6.17 -30.25
CA ALA A 550 15.95 4.95 -29.46
C ALA A 550 17.28 4.38 -28.91
N SER A 551 18.38 4.53 -29.67
CA SER A 551 19.73 4.14 -29.21
C SER A 551 20.23 5.07 -28.12
N GLU A 552 20.03 6.38 -28.24
CA GLU A 552 20.42 7.36 -27.23
C GLU A 552 19.61 7.24 -25.94
N LEU A 553 18.31 6.91 -26.01
CA LEU A 553 17.52 6.57 -24.83
C LEU A 553 18.09 5.34 -24.10
N SER A 554 18.60 4.36 -24.86
CA SER A 554 19.24 3.17 -24.30
C SER A 554 20.57 3.51 -23.63
N LEU A 555 21.38 4.33 -24.29
CA LEU A 555 22.63 4.85 -23.73
C LEU A 555 22.37 5.66 -22.45
N LEU A 556 21.40 6.57 -22.46
CA LEU A 556 21.04 7.39 -21.30
C LEU A 556 20.57 6.51 -20.13
N ALA A 557 19.64 5.59 -20.35
CA ALA A 557 19.16 4.70 -19.30
C ALA A 557 20.30 3.86 -18.69
N ALA A 558 21.20 3.32 -19.53
CA ALA A 558 22.37 2.58 -19.06
C ALA A 558 23.33 3.47 -18.26
N THR A 559 23.55 4.71 -18.71
CA THR A 559 24.42 5.67 -18.03
C THR A 559 23.86 6.05 -16.66
N ILE A 560 22.56 6.33 -16.56
CA ILE A 560 21.90 6.63 -15.29
C ILE A 560 21.99 5.42 -14.33
N ALA A 561 21.74 4.20 -14.83
CA ALA A 561 21.80 2.99 -14.02
C ALA A 561 23.20 2.66 -13.49
N GLN A 562 24.26 3.14 -14.15
CA GLN A 562 25.64 3.01 -13.66
C GLN A 562 26.00 4.06 -12.60
N GLN A 563 25.39 5.26 -12.66
CA GLN A 563 25.71 6.38 -11.78
C GLN A 563 24.88 6.41 -10.50
N PHE A 564 23.65 5.90 -10.53
CA PHE A 564 22.68 6.04 -9.44
C PHE A 564 22.17 4.68 -8.96
N PRO A 565 21.84 4.55 -7.66
CA PRO A 565 21.28 3.33 -7.12
C PRO A 565 19.90 3.02 -7.72
N GLU A 566 19.54 1.74 -7.74
CA GLU A 566 18.30 1.26 -8.36
C GLU A 566 17.05 2.00 -7.85
N CYS A 567 16.95 2.28 -6.56
CA CYS A 567 15.82 3.01 -5.98
C CYS A 567 15.64 4.42 -6.60
N TYR A 568 16.73 5.12 -6.93
CA TYR A 568 16.68 6.39 -7.64
C TYR A 568 16.13 6.21 -9.06
N VAL A 569 16.69 5.25 -9.80
CA VAL A 569 16.33 5.00 -11.20
C VAL A 569 14.88 4.54 -11.33
N GLN A 570 14.46 3.59 -10.49
CA GLN A 570 13.12 3.00 -10.53
C GLN A 570 12.05 3.98 -10.07
N SER A 571 12.29 4.76 -9.01
CA SER A 571 11.27 5.67 -8.44
C SER A 571 10.99 6.89 -9.30
N LEU A 572 11.96 7.32 -10.11
CA LEU A 572 11.82 8.45 -11.04
C LEU A 572 11.50 8.01 -12.47
N ASP A 573 11.14 6.74 -12.71
CA ASP A 573 10.91 6.19 -14.06
C ASP A 573 12.05 6.47 -15.04
N LEU A 574 13.30 6.39 -14.58
CA LEU A 574 14.49 6.59 -15.42
C LEU A 574 15.00 5.28 -16.04
N THR A 575 14.22 4.20 -15.95
CA THR A 575 14.51 2.92 -16.60
C THR A 575 14.20 2.98 -18.08
N ARG A 576 14.84 2.11 -18.88
CA ARG A 576 14.71 2.12 -20.34
C ARG A 576 13.27 2.02 -20.84
N ASP A 577 12.44 1.23 -20.17
CA ASP A 577 11.04 0.95 -20.50
C ASP A 577 10.06 2.05 -20.04
N ARG A 578 10.50 2.99 -19.18
CA ARG A 578 9.63 4.04 -18.62
C ARG A 578 10.15 5.47 -18.78
N LEU A 579 11.34 5.62 -19.37
CA LEU A 579 12.00 6.92 -19.56
C LEU A 579 11.16 7.91 -20.38
N ASP A 580 10.28 7.43 -21.27
CA ASP A 580 9.38 8.28 -22.08
C ASP A 580 8.10 8.71 -21.35
N MET A 581 7.79 8.12 -20.18
CA MET A 581 6.58 8.34 -19.39
C MET A 581 5.25 8.12 -20.13
N GLY A 582 5.22 7.42 -21.27
CA GLY A 582 4.03 7.29 -22.12
C GLY A 582 2.75 6.87 -21.37
N PRO A 583 2.77 5.76 -20.60
CA PRO A 583 1.62 5.33 -19.81
C PRO A 583 1.18 6.33 -18.73
N VAL A 584 2.13 7.03 -18.11
CA VAL A 584 1.85 8.04 -17.07
C VAL A 584 1.19 9.26 -17.68
N THR A 585 1.72 9.76 -18.80
CA THR A 585 1.12 10.86 -19.56
C THR A 585 -0.29 10.51 -20.00
N ALA A 586 -0.53 9.30 -20.50
CA ALA A 586 -1.88 8.85 -20.87
C ALA A 586 -2.84 8.83 -19.67
N LYS A 587 -2.39 8.33 -18.51
CA LYS A 587 -3.18 8.32 -17.27
C LYS A 587 -3.54 9.72 -16.78
N TRP A 588 -2.60 10.67 -16.79
CA TRP A 588 -2.91 12.06 -16.42
C TRP A 588 -3.89 12.71 -17.41
N LYS A 589 -3.69 12.48 -18.71
CA LYS A 589 -4.58 12.98 -19.76
C LYS A 589 -6.00 12.40 -19.67
N SER A 590 -6.18 11.15 -19.25
CA SER A 590 -7.53 10.57 -19.08
C SER A 590 -8.34 11.28 -18.00
N PHE A 591 -7.69 11.97 -17.07
CA PHE A 591 -8.35 12.85 -16.09
C PHE A 591 -8.34 14.33 -16.51
N GLY A 592 -7.93 14.64 -17.74
CA GLY A 592 -7.82 16.00 -18.29
C GLY A 592 -6.66 16.83 -17.71
N MET A 593 -5.62 16.19 -17.20
CA MET A 593 -4.48 16.86 -16.56
C MET A 593 -3.18 16.64 -17.33
N GLU A 594 -2.20 17.50 -17.07
CA GLU A 594 -0.91 17.47 -17.75
C GLU A 594 0.17 16.75 -16.94
N ARG A 595 0.87 15.84 -17.60
CA ARG A 595 2.16 15.30 -17.18
C ARG A 595 2.94 14.90 -18.43
N GLU A 596 4.13 15.45 -18.61
CA GLU A 596 4.94 15.22 -19.81
C GLU A 596 6.41 15.08 -19.43
N ARG A 597 7.12 14.24 -20.20
CA ARG A 597 8.57 14.19 -20.21
C ARG A 597 9.07 14.16 -21.65
N THR A 598 10.19 14.81 -21.89
CA THR A 598 10.95 14.69 -23.14
C THR A 598 12.43 14.53 -22.82
N VAL A 599 13.15 13.78 -23.65
CA VAL A 599 14.62 13.71 -23.57
C VAL A 599 15.20 14.48 -24.75
N LEU A 600 16.01 15.50 -24.45
CA LEU A 600 16.78 16.26 -25.43
C LEU A 600 18.24 15.79 -25.37
N VAL A 601 18.90 15.67 -26.51
CA VAL A 601 20.30 15.22 -26.60
C VAL A 601 21.10 16.26 -27.35
N ALA A 602 22.25 16.64 -26.80
CA ALA A 602 23.23 17.50 -27.43
C ALA A 602 24.25 16.66 -28.19
N ARG A 603 24.38 16.93 -29.49
CA ARG A 603 25.24 16.17 -30.40
C ARG A 603 26.30 17.06 -31.01
N ARG A 604 27.51 16.52 -31.16
CA ARG A 604 28.57 17.12 -31.99
C ARG A 604 29.00 16.09 -33.02
N ASP A 605 28.97 16.46 -34.30
CA ASP A 605 29.31 15.55 -35.41
C ASP A 605 28.54 14.21 -35.35
N GLY A 606 27.28 14.25 -34.91
CA GLY A 606 26.42 13.07 -34.74
C GLY A 606 26.65 12.27 -33.45
N VAL A 607 27.65 12.60 -32.64
CA VAL A 607 27.98 11.90 -31.38
C VAL A 607 27.21 12.52 -30.20
N PRO A 608 26.47 11.72 -29.40
CA PRO A 608 25.72 12.22 -28.26
C PRO A 608 26.63 12.48 -27.06
N HIS A 609 26.81 13.76 -26.68
CA HIS A 609 27.69 14.16 -25.58
C HIS A 609 26.97 14.24 -24.23
N ALA A 610 25.73 14.72 -24.24
CA ALA A 610 24.92 14.87 -23.03
C ALA A 610 23.43 14.81 -23.35
N ALA A 611 22.62 14.55 -22.33
CA ALA A 611 21.17 14.58 -22.43
C ALA A 611 20.53 15.41 -21.32
N ALA A 612 19.39 16.02 -21.65
CA ALA A 612 18.47 16.65 -20.71
C ALA A 612 17.18 15.85 -20.63
N VAL A 613 16.79 15.43 -19.44
CA VAL A 613 15.45 14.95 -19.15
C VAL A 613 14.65 16.17 -18.68
N VAL A 614 13.70 16.62 -19.51
CA VAL A 614 12.84 17.77 -19.21
C VAL A 614 11.44 17.29 -18.90
N GLU A 615 10.84 17.83 -17.85
CA GLU A 615 9.56 17.38 -17.30
C GLU A 615 8.61 18.53 -17.05
N LEU A 616 7.32 18.27 -17.28
CA LEU A 616 6.22 19.19 -17.03
C LEU A 616 5.18 18.53 -16.14
N GLY A 617 4.66 19.28 -15.16
CA GLY A 617 3.48 18.92 -14.39
C GLY A 617 2.32 19.89 -14.59
N GLN A 618 1.14 19.43 -14.19
CA GLN A 618 -0.04 20.26 -14.04
C GLN A 618 0.24 21.42 -13.06
N LEU A 619 -0.03 22.66 -13.48
CA LEU A 619 0.09 23.82 -12.61
C LEU A 619 -0.82 23.67 -11.38
N GLY A 620 -0.30 24.10 -10.22
CA GLY A 620 -0.97 23.93 -8.92
C GLY A 620 -0.70 22.57 -8.25
N ALA A 621 -0.22 21.55 -8.98
CA ALA A 621 0.05 20.22 -8.42
C ALA A 621 1.21 20.22 -7.46
N ASN A 622 2.18 21.10 -7.66
CA ASN A 622 3.22 21.38 -6.70
C ASN A 622 3.55 22.87 -6.74
N LEU A 623 3.34 23.57 -5.62
CA LEU A 623 3.51 25.03 -5.56
C LEU A 623 4.97 25.47 -5.75
N PHE A 624 5.93 24.59 -5.45
CA PHE A 624 7.37 24.82 -5.70
C PHE A 624 7.84 24.36 -7.07
N ARG A 625 6.92 23.94 -7.96
CA ARG A 625 7.21 23.48 -9.33
C ARG A 625 8.21 22.32 -9.41
N LEU A 626 8.24 21.43 -8.41
CA LEU A 626 9.07 20.21 -8.44
C LEU A 626 8.77 19.29 -9.64
N LEU A 627 7.59 19.41 -10.25
CA LEU A 627 7.19 18.64 -11.42
C LEU A 627 7.55 19.34 -12.75
N ASP A 628 7.95 20.61 -12.71
CA ASP A 628 8.53 21.34 -13.84
C ASP A 628 10.05 21.35 -13.65
N ASN A 629 10.71 20.24 -13.97
CA ASN A 629 12.12 20.07 -13.67
C ASN A 629 12.95 19.55 -14.85
N THR A 630 14.23 19.92 -14.86
CA THR A 630 15.24 19.45 -15.80
C THR A 630 16.38 18.78 -15.06
N ARG A 631 16.86 17.66 -15.62
CA ARG A 631 18.05 16.92 -15.16
C ARG A 631 19.00 16.73 -16.33
N LEU A 632 20.28 16.91 -16.10
CA LEU A 632 21.32 16.79 -17.13
C LEU A 632 22.23 15.61 -16.81
N PHE A 633 22.59 14.85 -17.84
CA PHE A 633 23.45 13.69 -17.74
C PHE A 633 24.52 13.73 -18.83
N SER A 634 25.77 13.51 -18.43
CA SER A 634 26.89 13.31 -19.36
C SER A 634 26.78 11.91 -19.98
N LEU A 635 26.91 11.78 -21.30
CA LEU A 635 26.82 10.51 -22.02
C LEU A 635 28.20 10.05 -22.51
N LEU A 636 28.85 10.85 -23.36
CA LEU A 636 30.14 10.52 -23.97
C LEU A 636 31.08 11.73 -23.98
N GLY A 637 32.38 11.48 -23.82
CA GLY A 637 33.41 12.52 -23.81
C GLY A 637 33.19 13.53 -22.67
N ASP A 638 33.48 14.80 -22.93
CA ASP A 638 33.29 15.90 -21.97
C ASP A 638 31.86 16.47 -22.04
N GLY A 639 30.88 15.66 -21.63
CA GLY A 639 29.45 16.00 -21.65
C GLY A 639 29.06 17.29 -20.93
N PRO A 640 29.65 17.67 -19.79
CA PRO A 640 29.35 18.94 -19.12
C PRO A 640 29.51 20.18 -20.01
N ARG A 641 30.40 20.17 -21.00
CA ARG A 641 30.52 21.27 -21.98
C ARG A 641 29.27 21.50 -22.83
N ALA A 642 28.38 20.51 -22.93
CA ALA A 642 27.14 20.59 -23.69
C ALA A 642 25.94 21.06 -22.85
N TYR A 643 26.11 21.24 -21.54
CA TYR A 643 25.00 21.55 -20.62
C TYR A 643 24.38 22.93 -20.85
N SER A 644 25.17 23.93 -21.22
CA SER A 644 24.65 25.27 -21.55
C SER A 644 23.73 25.26 -22.77
N ALA A 645 24.10 24.50 -23.81
CA ALA A 645 23.26 24.27 -24.98
C ALA A 645 21.94 23.55 -24.63
N LEU A 646 22.01 22.55 -23.75
CA LEU A 646 20.83 21.82 -23.25
C LEU A 646 19.92 22.69 -22.40
N LEU A 647 20.47 23.56 -21.55
CA LEU A 647 19.68 24.49 -20.73
C LEU A 647 18.95 25.53 -21.59
N ASP A 648 19.59 26.06 -22.63
CA ASP A 648 18.91 26.95 -23.58
C ASP A 648 17.80 26.22 -24.35
N ALA A 649 18.01 24.94 -24.71
CA ALA A 649 16.97 24.13 -25.32
C ALA A 649 15.80 23.85 -24.36
N ALA A 650 16.09 23.56 -23.08
CA ALA A 650 15.08 23.38 -22.04
C ALA A 650 14.26 24.66 -21.85
N ARG A 651 14.91 25.83 -21.74
CA ARG A 651 14.23 27.15 -21.67
C ARG A 651 13.22 27.36 -22.80
N ARG A 652 13.62 27.08 -24.04
CA ARG A 652 12.71 27.16 -25.20
C ARG A 652 11.56 26.16 -25.08
N TRP A 653 11.84 24.94 -24.62
CA TRP A 653 10.83 23.89 -24.44
C TRP A 653 9.76 24.27 -23.39
N TYR A 654 10.17 24.87 -22.28
CA TYR A 654 9.27 25.39 -21.24
C TYR A 654 8.54 26.66 -21.69
N ALA A 655 9.22 27.59 -22.36
CA ALA A 655 8.59 28.80 -22.93
C ALA A 655 7.46 28.44 -23.91
N ALA A 656 7.67 27.44 -24.78
CA ALA A 656 6.65 26.93 -25.70
C ALA A 656 5.42 26.33 -24.98
N ARG A 657 5.55 25.98 -23.70
CA ARG A 657 4.49 25.47 -22.82
C ARG A 657 3.96 26.53 -21.84
N ASN A 658 4.26 27.80 -22.11
CA ASN A 658 3.89 28.94 -21.26
C ASN A 658 4.36 28.78 -19.80
N ARG A 659 5.52 28.13 -19.59
CA ARG A 659 6.13 28.04 -18.27
C ARG A 659 7.22 29.10 -18.16
N PRO A 660 7.08 30.09 -17.25
CA PRO A 660 8.04 31.19 -17.14
C PRO A 660 9.36 30.77 -16.48
N SER A 661 9.35 29.66 -15.74
CA SER A 661 10.54 29.09 -15.11
C SER A 661 10.35 27.61 -14.81
N PHE A 662 11.46 26.92 -14.63
CA PHE A 662 11.54 25.52 -14.22
C PHE A 662 12.68 25.33 -13.22
N LEU A 663 12.74 24.16 -12.58
CA LEU A 663 13.81 23.79 -11.67
C LEU A 663 14.87 22.96 -12.38
N TYR A 664 16.14 23.35 -12.26
CA TYR A 664 17.25 22.48 -12.57
C TYR A 664 17.64 21.72 -11.30
N LEU A 665 17.53 20.39 -11.34
CA LEU A 665 17.90 19.52 -10.24
C LEU A 665 19.27 18.93 -10.54
N ARG A 666 20.30 19.54 -9.94
CA ARG A 666 21.71 19.25 -10.22
C ARG A 666 22.18 18.06 -9.39
N GLU A 667 22.67 17.04 -10.10
CA GLU A 667 23.14 15.77 -9.51
C GLU A 667 24.67 15.68 -9.47
N ASP A 668 25.37 16.52 -10.24
CA ASP A 668 26.82 16.61 -10.29
C ASP A 668 27.40 17.64 -9.30
N GLU A 669 28.72 17.77 -9.29
CA GLU A 669 29.45 18.72 -8.44
C GLU A 669 29.29 20.18 -8.89
N GLY A 670 28.71 20.43 -10.06
CA GLY A 670 28.65 21.75 -10.72
C GLY A 670 29.87 22.05 -11.59
N GLY A 671 29.96 23.29 -12.05
CA GLY A 671 31.06 23.77 -12.88
C GLY A 671 30.77 25.12 -13.52
N ASP A 672 31.63 25.56 -14.43
CA ASP A 672 31.56 26.88 -15.08
C ASP A 672 30.18 27.13 -15.73
N TYR A 673 29.56 26.09 -16.29
CA TYR A 673 28.25 26.17 -16.94
C TYR A 673 27.14 26.75 -16.04
N VAL A 674 27.25 26.62 -14.72
CA VAL A 674 26.27 27.13 -13.76
C VAL A 674 26.24 28.66 -13.79
N GLN A 675 27.41 29.29 -13.72
CA GLN A 675 27.54 30.75 -13.84
C GLN A 675 27.22 31.21 -15.26
N GLU A 676 27.70 30.48 -16.28
CA GLU A 676 27.43 30.80 -17.68
C GLU A 676 25.93 30.81 -18.01
N CYS A 677 25.16 29.94 -17.36
CA CYS A 677 23.73 29.84 -17.59
C CYS A 677 22.91 30.79 -16.73
N GLY A 678 23.51 31.59 -15.84
CA GLY A 678 22.76 32.51 -14.96
C GLY A 678 21.73 31.77 -14.10
N LEU A 679 22.06 30.58 -13.61
CA LEU A 679 21.15 29.80 -12.76
C LEU A 679 21.06 30.42 -11.37
N HIS A 680 19.84 30.53 -10.84
CA HIS A 680 19.59 31.16 -9.53
C HIS A 680 19.54 30.10 -8.45
N ASP A 681 20.32 30.27 -7.39
CA ASP A 681 20.33 29.34 -6.25
C ASP A 681 18.96 29.26 -5.56
N GLY A 682 18.61 28.05 -5.15
CA GLY A 682 17.51 27.78 -4.24
C GLY A 682 18.02 27.04 -3.00
N PRO A 683 17.16 26.77 -2.00
CA PRO A 683 17.55 25.89 -0.91
C PRO A 683 17.81 24.50 -1.48
N ASP A 684 18.80 23.81 -0.91
CA ASP A 684 19.12 22.44 -1.25
C ASP A 684 18.25 21.48 -0.42
N PRO A 685 17.20 20.85 -0.99
CA PRO A 685 16.48 19.81 -0.28
C PRO A 685 17.31 18.52 -0.22
N TYR A 686 16.89 17.62 0.66
CA TYR A 686 17.22 16.21 0.52
C TYR A 686 16.21 15.56 -0.41
N LEU A 687 16.68 14.89 -1.47
CA LEU A 687 15.87 13.87 -2.14
C LEU A 687 15.82 12.67 -1.20
N TRP A 688 14.61 12.31 -0.81
CA TRP A 688 14.31 11.20 0.08
C TRP A 688 13.45 10.19 -0.67
N ILE A 689 13.87 8.94 -0.68
CA ILE A 689 13.19 7.84 -1.36
C ILE A 689 13.14 6.65 -0.39
N ILE A 690 11.96 6.04 -0.26
CA ILE A 690 11.83 4.72 0.38
C ILE A 690 10.98 3.80 -0.49
N SER A 691 11.29 2.52 -0.45
CA SER A 691 10.47 1.48 -1.05
C SER A 691 9.14 1.38 -0.30
N ALA A 692 8.09 1.03 -1.03
CA ALA A 692 6.83 0.57 -0.46
C ALA A 692 7.10 -0.48 0.63
N LYS A 693 8.07 -1.39 0.42
CA LYS A 693 8.53 -2.43 1.38
C LYS A 693 8.88 -1.90 2.78
N LEU A 694 9.25 -0.63 2.90
CA LEU A 694 9.56 0.03 4.17
C LEU A 694 8.38 0.83 4.75
N VAL A 695 7.31 1.08 4.01
CA VAL A 695 6.18 1.92 4.47
C VAL A 695 5.58 1.45 5.81
N PRO A 696 5.30 0.15 6.03
CA PRO A 696 4.81 -0.29 7.33
C PRO A 696 5.78 0.00 8.49
N ASP A 697 7.08 -0.14 8.27
CA ASP A 697 8.12 0.19 9.27
C ASP A 697 8.24 1.71 9.48
N PHE A 698 8.13 2.48 8.40
CA PHE A 698 8.11 3.94 8.46
C PHE A 698 6.90 4.47 9.24
N LEU A 699 5.72 3.87 9.06
CA LEU A 699 4.52 4.25 9.83
C LEU A 699 4.66 3.96 11.33
N GLU A 700 5.32 2.85 11.71
CA GLU A 700 5.70 2.60 13.11
C GLU A 700 6.63 3.69 13.63
N HIS A 701 7.69 4.02 12.89
CA HIS A 701 8.63 5.09 13.24
C HIS A 701 7.91 6.45 13.40
N ILE A 702 6.97 6.80 12.52
CA ILE A 702 6.16 8.02 12.68
C ILE A 702 5.31 7.97 13.95
N SER A 703 4.66 6.85 14.23
CA SER A 703 3.87 6.65 15.45
C SER A 703 4.74 6.84 16.70
N GLU A 704 5.92 6.22 16.73
CA GLU A 704 6.92 6.33 17.80
C GLU A 704 7.37 7.79 18.01
N LEU A 705 7.67 8.51 16.92
CA LEU A 705 8.13 9.90 16.96
C LEU A 705 7.08 10.90 17.44
N THR A 706 5.79 10.57 17.30
CA THR A 706 4.69 11.50 17.54
C THR A 706 4.04 11.31 18.90
N ILE A 707 3.87 10.06 19.34
CA ILE A 707 3.21 9.73 20.61
C ILE A 707 4.07 10.16 21.82
N GLY A 708 5.41 10.08 21.72
CA GLY A 708 6.33 10.42 22.81
C GLY A 708 6.56 11.91 23.08
N ARG A 709 5.94 12.83 22.32
CA ARG A 709 6.08 14.28 22.59
C ARG A 709 5.21 14.67 23.80
N ARG A 710 5.79 14.61 25.00
CA ARG A 710 5.27 15.42 26.13
C ARG A 710 5.27 16.87 25.68
N GLY A 711 4.12 17.53 25.77
CA GLY A 711 4.01 18.95 25.44
C GLY A 711 5.08 19.72 26.21
N ALA A 712 5.76 20.66 25.55
CA ALA A 712 6.78 21.53 26.17
C ALA A 712 6.24 22.43 27.31
N HIS A 713 5.01 22.17 27.78
CA HIS A 713 4.30 22.90 28.83
C HIS A 713 3.95 22.03 30.05
N SER A 714 4.54 20.82 30.17
CA SER A 714 4.47 20.01 31.40
C SER A 714 5.78 20.05 32.19
N ARG A 715 6.43 21.21 32.26
CA ARG A 715 7.47 21.52 33.26
C ARG A 715 6.94 22.60 34.17
#